data_AF-A0A0E0F3H6-F1
#
_entry.id   AF-A0A0E0F3H6-F1
#
_cell.length_a   1.000
_cell.length_b   1.000
_cell.length_c   1.000
_cell.angle_alpha   90.00
_cell.angle_beta   90.00
_cell.angle_gamma   90.00
#
_symmetry.space_group_name_H-M   'P 1'
#
loop_
_entity.id
_entity.type
_entity.pdbx_description
1 polymer ?
#
loop_
_entity_poly.entity_id
_entity_poly.type
_entity_poly.pdbx_seq_one_letter_code
_entity_poly.pdbx_strand_id
1 'polypeptide(L)'
;MPSLGAARDGGDGGEAGVTTAAAKATSTATLLSLLRAKSERSAEAEEKVEWVRSQLVGAGAEFDTPFGRRPLVYADHTASGRGLRYVEDYVLHHVLPFYGQYHLPCRFSSHAICELDHDVHGDGEVIDAMLVGNTHTEDSYVGSRTTRMARKAASYIKRCVGAGGAAGGDVALLFCGSGATAAVKRLQEAMGVAAPPGPLRERAAALLRPEERWVVFVGPYEHHSNLLSWRRSLADVVEVGAGDDGLLDLAALRRALRAPEHADRPMLGSFSACSNVTGVLTDTRAVARLLHQHGAFACFDFAASGPYVEIDMRPGEVDGYDAVFLSPHKFVGGPGTPGILLMNRSLYRLSSQPPTTCGGGTVAYVNGASERDTLYLAGVEEREDAGTPPIVGKVRAALAFWVKARVGRGGAVALRERAHADAAMAWLLGNPNVEVLGNVAAPRLPIFSFLVFPGDGDDRRLPLHGRFVAKLLNDLFGVQARGGCACAGPYGHALLGVGDELSLRIRAAIVRGYHGVKPGWTRVSFAYYLSGDELRYVLAAIDFVAAHGHRFLPLYAFDWATGDWSFRRAALKRQLMARELLHCHLGSSSATSSDSDGGEFQTARKTTAAGKVGGDVSADKFEGYLESARRIARSLPDTWQATVTVPEGIDPDIVLFRV
;
A
#
# COMPACT_ATOMS: atom_id res chain seq x y z
N MET A 1 -21.27 19.36 57.44
CA MET A 1 -21.77 19.38 58.84
C MET A 1 -22.07 17.94 59.23
N PRO A 2 -21.61 17.42 60.39
CA PRO A 2 -20.80 18.02 61.45
C PRO A 2 -19.36 17.44 61.45
N SER A 3 -18.34 17.86 62.20
CA SER A 3 -18.00 19.02 63.04
C SER A 3 -16.54 18.75 63.47
N LEU A 4 -15.59 19.62 63.13
CA LEU A 4 -14.83 20.46 64.06
C LEU A 4 -14.11 19.76 65.23
N GLY A 5 -12.78 19.86 65.20
CA GLY A 5 -11.90 19.78 66.36
C GLY A 5 -10.58 20.47 66.02
N ALA A 6 -10.48 21.76 66.36
CA ALA A 6 -9.34 22.60 66.07
C ALA A 6 -8.61 23.01 67.36
N ALA A 7 -7.29 22.97 67.27
CA ALA A 7 -6.33 24.02 67.66
C ALA A 7 -5.66 24.00 69.05
N ARG A 8 -4.39 24.45 68.97
CA ARG A 8 -3.49 25.14 69.93
C ARG A 8 -2.57 24.27 70.78
N ASP A 9 -1.33 24.66 71.07
CA ASP A 9 -0.35 25.66 70.57
C ASP A 9 0.93 25.40 71.41
N GLY A 10 2.12 25.73 70.92
CA GLY A 10 3.33 25.77 71.73
C GLY A 10 4.61 25.57 70.90
N GLY A 11 5.29 26.66 70.58
CA GLY A 11 6.41 26.70 69.63
C GLY A 11 7.82 26.72 70.22
N ASP A 12 8.72 27.11 69.30
CA ASP A 12 10.16 27.43 69.40
C ASP A 12 11.14 26.24 69.48
N GLY A 13 12.18 26.10 68.65
CA GLY A 13 12.76 26.91 67.57
C GLY A 13 14.03 26.21 67.04
N GLY A 14 14.40 26.47 65.78
CA GLY A 14 15.76 26.30 65.22
C GLY A 14 16.22 24.91 64.73
N GLU A 15 16.25 24.69 63.42
CA GLU A 15 17.51 24.61 62.63
C GLU A 15 17.22 24.37 61.13
N ALA A 16 18.03 25.01 60.30
CA ALA A 16 17.85 25.14 58.86
C ALA A 16 18.53 24.03 58.07
N GLY A 17 17.92 23.68 56.94
CA GLY A 17 18.63 23.27 55.73
C GLY A 17 18.84 21.77 55.54
N VAL A 18 18.91 21.38 54.28
CA VAL A 18 19.16 20.02 53.76
C VAL A 18 17.92 19.13 53.68
N THR A 19 17.16 19.24 52.58
CA THR A 19 16.50 18.07 51.92
C THR A 19 15.92 18.40 50.53
N THR A 20 15.82 19.67 50.13
CA THR A 20 15.25 20.06 48.81
C THR A 20 16.18 19.87 47.61
N ALA A 21 17.50 19.71 47.82
CA ALA A 21 18.45 19.49 46.72
C ALA A 21 18.50 18.02 46.23
N ALA A 22 18.36 17.05 47.13
CA ALA A 22 18.43 15.63 46.80
C ALA A 22 17.21 15.18 45.96
N ALA A 23 15.99 15.61 46.32
CA ALA A 23 14.77 15.26 45.58
C ALA A 23 14.72 15.88 44.17
N LYS A 24 15.29 17.08 43.97
CA LYS A 24 15.42 17.74 42.66
C LYS A 24 16.51 17.09 41.79
N ALA A 25 17.61 16.66 42.39
CA ALA A 25 18.69 15.96 41.68
C ALA A 25 18.23 14.58 41.16
N THR A 26 17.45 13.84 41.95
CA THR A 26 16.90 12.53 41.53
C THR A 26 15.91 12.67 40.37
N SER A 27 15.03 13.69 40.36
CA SER A 27 14.08 13.88 39.25
C SER A 27 14.75 14.33 37.95
N THR A 28 15.84 15.11 38.04
CA THR A 28 16.59 15.59 36.87
C THR A 28 17.44 14.48 36.26
N ALA A 29 18.04 13.61 37.09
CA ALA A 29 18.77 12.43 36.63
C ALA A 29 17.85 11.41 35.95
N THR A 30 16.63 11.20 36.46
CA THR A 30 15.61 10.36 35.82
C THR A 30 15.10 10.97 34.50
N LEU A 31 14.92 12.28 34.42
CA LEU A 31 14.53 12.95 33.17
C LEU A 31 15.64 12.85 32.12
N LEU A 32 16.91 13.05 32.52
CA LEU A 32 18.07 12.91 31.64
C LEU A 32 18.28 11.46 31.18
N SER A 33 18.03 10.47 32.03
CA SER A 33 18.10 9.06 31.63
C SER A 33 16.96 8.67 30.68
N LEU A 34 15.75 9.20 30.89
CA LEU A 34 14.62 9.03 29.97
C LEU A 34 14.86 9.73 28.63
N LEU A 35 15.43 10.93 28.63
CA LEU A 35 15.79 11.66 27.41
C LEU A 35 16.93 10.96 26.65
N ARG A 36 17.94 10.45 27.35
CA ARG A 36 19.01 9.63 26.76
C ARG A 36 18.46 8.33 26.17
N ALA A 37 17.65 7.59 26.92
CA ALA A 37 17.02 6.36 26.43
C ALA A 37 16.11 6.63 25.21
N LYS A 38 15.40 7.78 25.18
CA LYS A 38 14.60 8.20 24.02
C LYS A 38 15.48 8.59 22.83
N SER A 39 16.61 9.25 23.07
CA SER A 39 17.60 9.61 22.05
C SER A 39 18.30 8.37 21.47
N GLU A 40 18.70 7.42 22.31
CA GLU A 40 19.35 6.17 21.91
C GLU A 40 18.40 5.28 21.10
N ARG A 41 17.14 5.12 21.55
CA ARG A 41 16.10 4.42 20.78
C ARG A 41 15.82 5.08 19.43
N SER A 42 15.88 6.42 19.38
CA SER A 42 15.73 7.17 18.13
C SER A 42 16.92 6.94 17.18
N ALA A 43 18.15 6.84 17.71
CA ALA A 43 19.35 6.58 16.92
C ALA A 43 19.34 5.16 16.34
N GLU A 44 18.99 4.15 17.14
CA GLU A 44 18.86 2.77 16.70
C GLU A 44 17.76 2.61 15.63
N ALA A 45 16.65 3.35 15.77
CA ALA A 45 15.59 3.38 14.77
C ALA A 45 16.05 3.99 13.45
N GLU A 46 16.82 5.09 13.48
CA GLU A 46 17.36 5.71 12.27
C GLU A 46 18.36 4.78 11.58
N GLU A 47 19.24 4.10 12.33
CA GLU A 47 20.19 3.13 11.77
C GLU A 47 19.46 2.02 10.99
N LYS A 48 18.35 1.48 11.53
CA LYS A 48 17.54 0.45 10.86
C LYS A 48 16.91 0.97 9.56
N VAL A 49 16.42 2.21 9.58
CA VAL A 49 15.83 2.84 8.41
C VAL A 49 16.90 3.11 7.34
N GLU A 50 18.07 3.59 7.76
CA GLU A 50 19.20 3.83 6.87
C GLU A 50 19.72 2.52 6.27
N TRP A 51 19.73 1.44 7.05
CA TRP A 51 20.00 0.11 6.51
C TRP A 51 19.01 -0.26 5.40
N VAL A 52 17.69 -0.07 5.60
CA VAL A 52 16.70 -0.32 4.53
C VAL A 52 17.03 0.50 3.28
N ARG A 53 17.32 1.80 3.42
CA ARG A 53 17.70 2.66 2.28
C ARG A 53 18.93 2.13 1.54
N SER A 54 19.97 1.73 2.28
CA SER A 54 21.20 1.17 1.71
C SER A 54 20.97 -0.11 0.89
N GLN A 55 19.93 -0.87 1.24
CA GLN A 55 19.58 -2.14 0.60
C GLN A 55 18.64 -1.98 -0.59
N LEU A 56 18.07 -0.80 -0.83
CA LEU A 56 17.13 -0.57 -1.93
C LEU A 56 17.79 -0.86 -3.28
N VAL A 57 17.19 -1.77 -4.04
CA VAL A 57 17.60 -2.02 -5.42
C VAL A 57 17.24 -0.81 -6.28
N GLY A 58 18.22 -0.29 -7.02
CA GLY A 58 18.07 0.93 -7.82
C GLY A 58 18.03 2.22 -7.00
N ALA A 59 18.58 2.24 -5.79
CA ALA A 59 18.83 3.48 -5.05
C ALA A 59 19.75 4.41 -5.87
N GLY A 60 19.39 5.70 -5.97
CA GLY A 60 20.14 6.67 -6.77
C GLY A 60 20.08 6.45 -8.28
N ALA A 61 19.17 5.59 -8.78
CA ALA A 61 18.97 5.43 -10.21
C ALA A 61 18.50 6.75 -10.84
N GLU A 62 19.01 7.03 -12.03
CA GLU A 62 18.63 8.18 -12.84
C GLU A 62 18.12 7.69 -14.20
N PHE A 63 17.24 8.45 -14.84
CA PHE A 63 16.73 8.16 -16.17
C PHE A 63 16.56 9.45 -16.97
N ASP A 64 16.51 9.31 -18.30
CA ASP A 64 16.39 10.44 -19.20
C ASP A 64 14.91 10.83 -19.39
N THR A 65 14.63 12.12 -19.22
CA THR A 65 13.32 12.72 -19.44
C THR A 65 13.39 13.72 -20.59
N PRO A 66 12.25 14.25 -21.08
CA PRO A 66 12.27 15.36 -22.03
C PRO A 66 13.01 16.62 -21.55
N PHE A 67 13.21 16.77 -20.24
CA PHE A 67 13.88 17.93 -19.63
C PHE A 67 15.29 17.59 -19.11
N GLY A 68 15.87 16.49 -19.57
CA GLY A 68 17.20 16.01 -19.19
C GLY A 68 17.16 14.88 -18.17
N ARG A 69 18.31 14.51 -17.64
CA ARG A 69 18.43 13.42 -16.68
C ARG A 69 17.79 13.79 -15.34
N ARG A 70 17.02 12.87 -14.75
CA ARG A 70 16.35 13.05 -13.46
C ARG A 70 16.56 11.85 -12.53
N PRO A 71 16.56 12.07 -11.20
CA PRO A 71 16.61 11.00 -10.23
C PRO A 71 15.28 10.25 -10.21
N LEU A 72 15.31 8.94 -9.99
CA LEU A 72 14.11 8.15 -9.76
C LEU A 72 13.69 8.31 -8.30
N VAL A 73 12.80 9.26 -8.03
CA VAL A 73 12.20 9.49 -6.70
C VAL A 73 10.87 8.75 -6.65
N TYR A 74 10.82 7.67 -5.87
CA TYR A 74 9.66 6.77 -5.87
C TYR A 74 8.61 7.22 -4.85
N ALA A 75 7.41 7.57 -5.32
CA ALA A 75 6.30 8.04 -4.48
C ALA A 75 4.99 7.27 -4.76
N ASP A 76 5.08 6.00 -5.15
CA ASP A 76 3.92 5.11 -5.40
C ASP A 76 4.01 3.80 -4.59
N HIS A 77 4.50 3.89 -3.34
CA HIS A 77 4.69 2.74 -2.44
C HIS A 77 3.40 1.96 -2.15
N THR A 78 2.25 2.62 -2.26
CA THR A 78 0.92 2.00 -2.11
C THR A 78 0.63 0.96 -3.20
N ALA A 79 1.25 1.11 -4.38
CA ALA A 79 1.11 0.18 -5.48
C ALA A 79 1.99 -1.05 -5.31
N SER A 80 3.27 -0.86 -5.01
CA SER A 80 4.24 -1.93 -4.77
C SER A 80 5.39 -1.43 -3.91
N GLY A 81 5.95 -2.33 -3.11
CA GLY A 81 7.20 -2.10 -2.41
C GLY A 81 8.38 -2.15 -3.39
N ARG A 82 9.54 -1.66 -2.94
CA ARG A 82 10.82 -1.75 -3.66
C ARG A 82 11.53 -3.05 -3.29
N GLY A 83 12.31 -3.62 -4.21
CA GLY A 83 13.16 -4.78 -3.93
C GLY A 83 14.34 -4.42 -3.01
N LEU A 84 14.83 -5.41 -2.26
CA LEU A 84 15.98 -5.26 -1.37
C LEU A 84 17.09 -6.23 -1.77
N ARG A 85 18.32 -5.73 -1.85
CA ARG A 85 19.50 -6.52 -2.18
C ARG A 85 19.67 -7.70 -1.23
N TYR A 86 19.55 -7.46 0.08
CA TYR A 86 19.55 -8.51 1.10
C TYR A 86 18.59 -9.67 0.80
N VAL A 87 17.36 -9.38 0.35
CA VAL A 87 16.36 -10.40 0.06
C VAL A 87 16.74 -11.20 -1.19
N GLU A 88 17.18 -10.50 -2.24
CA GLU A 88 17.59 -11.17 -3.49
C GLU A 88 18.87 -12.00 -3.30
N ASP A 89 19.85 -11.48 -2.57
CA ASP A 89 21.08 -12.21 -2.21
C ASP A 89 20.75 -13.44 -1.36
N TYR A 90 19.79 -13.34 -0.43
CA TYR A 90 19.38 -14.50 0.36
C TYR A 90 18.75 -15.58 -0.51
N VAL A 91 17.86 -15.19 -1.44
CA VAL A 91 17.26 -16.13 -2.39
C VAL A 91 18.35 -16.79 -3.25
N LEU A 92 19.28 -16.01 -3.78
CA LEU A 92 20.33 -16.48 -4.67
C LEU A 92 21.31 -17.44 -3.98
N HIS A 93 21.70 -17.17 -2.73
CA HIS A 93 22.76 -17.92 -2.05
C HIS A 93 22.24 -18.99 -1.08
N HIS A 94 21.00 -18.89 -0.58
CA HIS A 94 20.47 -19.80 0.44
C HIS A 94 19.21 -20.57 0.02
N VAL A 95 18.47 -20.10 -0.99
CA VAL A 95 17.24 -20.78 -1.45
C VAL A 95 17.50 -21.57 -2.72
N LEU A 96 17.95 -20.91 -3.79
CA LEU A 96 18.12 -21.53 -5.10
C LEU A 96 19.16 -22.67 -5.14
N PRO A 97 20.32 -22.59 -4.45
CA PRO A 97 21.31 -23.67 -4.47
C PRO A 97 20.81 -24.98 -3.84
N PHE A 98 19.80 -24.90 -2.97
CA PHE A 98 19.20 -26.04 -2.29
C PHE A 98 17.75 -26.27 -2.74
N TYR A 99 17.37 -25.76 -3.91
CA TYR A 99 16.02 -25.91 -4.43
C TYR A 99 15.82 -27.34 -4.94
N GLY A 100 14.86 -28.06 -4.35
CA GLY A 100 14.45 -29.39 -4.76
C GLY A 100 12.94 -29.54 -4.80
N GLN A 101 12.46 -30.59 -5.48
CA GLN A 101 11.03 -30.84 -5.59
C GLN A 101 10.42 -31.12 -4.21
N TYR A 102 9.33 -30.42 -3.93
CA TYR A 102 8.54 -30.53 -2.70
C TYR A 102 7.62 -31.74 -2.80
N HIS A 103 7.81 -32.73 -1.93
CA HIS A 103 6.83 -33.78 -1.69
C HIS A 103 6.67 -33.99 -0.19
N LEU A 104 5.44 -34.28 0.24
CA LEU A 104 5.15 -34.69 1.62
C LEU A 104 5.98 -35.92 2.00
N PRO A 105 6.43 -36.04 3.26
CA PRO A 105 7.11 -37.26 3.71
C PRO A 105 6.17 -38.46 3.59
N CYS A 106 6.69 -39.58 3.09
CA CYS A 106 6.06 -40.89 3.25
C CYS A 106 5.85 -41.13 4.76
N ARG A 107 4.59 -41.19 5.22
CA ARG A 107 4.26 -41.55 6.61
C ARG A 107 4.43 -43.07 6.84
N PHE A 108 5.63 -43.59 6.63
CA PHE A 108 6.05 -44.93 7.07
C PHE A 108 7.34 -44.83 7.88
N SER A 109 7.27 -44.18 9.04
CA SER A 109 8.08 -44.48 10.23
C SER A 109 7.76 -43.44 11.31
N SER A 110 6.76 -43.74 12.13
CA SER A 110 6.56 -43.08 13.41
C SER A 110 7.42 -43.76 14.46
N HIS A 111 8.51 -43.12 14.90
CA HIS A 111 8.97 -43.06 16.30
C HIS A 111 10.17 -42.11 16.40
N ALA A 112 10.12 -41.21 17.39
CA ALA A 112 11.14 -40.23 17.81
C ALA A 112 11.12 -38.85 17.12
N ILE A 113 10.12 -38.01 17.44
CA ILE A 113 10.35 -36.56 17.65
C ILE A 113 9.40 -36.09 18.76
N CYS A 114 9.88 -36.17 20.00
CA CYS A 114 9.41 -35.37 21.12
C CYS A 114 10.66 -34.77 21.79
N GLU A 115 10.51 -33.54 22.29
CA GLU A 115 11.47 -32.78 23.08
C GLU A 115 12.63 -32.14 22.31
N LEU A 116 12.44 -30.87 21.94
CA LEU A 116 13.36 -29.75 22.18
C LEU A 116 12.70 -28.49 21.60
N ASP A 117 11.70 -27.97 22.32
CA ASP A 117 11.18 -26.61 22.11
C ASP A 117 10.89 -26.00 23.48
N HIS A 118 11.95 -25.78 24.24
CA HIS A 118 11.93 -24.91 25.41
C HIS A 118 13.12 -23.95 25.30
N ASP A 119 12.80 -22.67 25.43
CA ASP A 119 13.70 -21.51 25.49
C ASP A 119 14.31 -21.00 24.18
N VAL A 120 13.54 -20.18 23.47
CA VAL A 120 14.10 -19.10 22.62
C VAL A 120 13.38 -17.79 22.92
N HIS A 121 13.92 -17.04 23.89
CA HIS A 121 13.62 -15.62 24.07
C HIS A 121 14.54 -14.82 23.14
N GLY A 122 14.05 -14.42 21.97
CA GLY A 122 14.78 -13.53 21.08
C GLY A 122 14.38 -13.67 19.63
N ASP A 123 13.54 -12.76 19.14
CA ASP A 123 13.08 -12.65 17.75
C ASP A 123 14.21 -12.43 16.70
N GLY A 124 15.49 -12.49 17.10
CA GLY A 124 16.67 -12.42 16.23
C GLY A 124 17.16 -13.78 15.72
N GLU A 125 16.84 -14.90 16.39
CA GLU A 125 17.42 -16.21 16.11
C GLU A 125 16.65 -17.05 15.08
N VAL A 126 15.49 -16.59 14.59
CA VAL A 126 14.66 -17.38 13.66
C VAL A 126 15.28 -17.50 12.27
N ILE A 127 16.07 -16.51 11.82
CA ILE A 127 16.83 -16.62 10.57
C ILE A 127 18.04 -17.54 10.74
N ASP A 128 18.75 -17.49 11.88
CA ASP A 128 19.81 -18.46 12.18
C ASP A 128 19.26 -19.88 12.32
N ALA A 129 18.04 -20.04 12.81
CA ALA A 129 17.33 -21.31 12.78
C ALA A 129 16.94 -21.73 11.35
N MET A 130 16.62 -20.80 10.42
CA MET A 130 16.53 -21.12 8.98
C MET A 130 17.88 -21.60 8.42
N LEU A 131 18.99 -21.06 8.94
CA LEU A 131 20.38 -21.34 8.53
C LEU A 131 20.96 -22.64 9.12
N VAL A 132 20.52 -23.10 10.29
CA VAL A 132 21.02 -24.32 10.93
C VAL A 132 20.01 -25.47 10.85
N GLY A 133 20.32 -26.43 10.00
CA GLY A 133 19.62 -27.70 9.87
C GLY A 133 20.60 -28.79 9.52
N ASN A 134 21.32 -29.25 10.54
CA ASN A 134 22.09 -30.50 10.44
C ASN A 134 21.11 -31.65 10.16
N THR A 135 21.57 -32.56 9.30
CA THR A 135 20.80 -33.53 8.53
C THR A 135 20.27 -34.68 9.35
N HIS A 136 19.09 -35.22 8.99
CA HIS A 136 18.98 -36.48 8.25
C HIS A 136 17.54 -36.69 7.73
N THR A 137 17.45 -36.68 6.38
CA THR A 137 16.30 -36.94 5.48
C THR A 137 14.95 -36.22 5.73
N GLU A 138 14.13 -36.15 4.68
CA GLU A 138 12.73 -36.57 4.83
C GLU A 138 12.60 -37.86 4.00
N ASP A 139 13.29 -37.89 2.83
CA ASP A 139 14.00 -39.05 2.23
C ASP A 139 15.25 -38.61 1.40
N SER A 140 15.34 -37.34 0.96
CA SER A 140 16.56 -36.73 0.38
C SER A 140 16.91 -35.39 1.05
N TYR A 141 18.19 -34.99 1.06
CA TYR A 141 18.67 -33.78 1.74
C TYR A 141 18.01 -32.49 1.22
N VAL A 142 17.94 -32.34 -0.11
CA VAL A 142 17.46 -31.11 -0.76
C VAL A 142 15.95 -30.93 -0.57
N GLY A 143 15.17 -32.01 -0.72
CA GLY A 143 13.72 -32.00 -0.51
C GLY A 143 13.35 -31.63 0.93
N SER A 144 13.97 -32.30 1.91
CA SER A 144 13.77 -32.04 3.35
C SER A 144 14.06 -30.58 3.72
N ARG A 145 15.20 -30.06 3.27
CA ARG A 145 15.60 -28.68 3.56
C ARG A 145 14.63 -27.67 2.97
N THR A 146 14.18 -27.89 1.74
CA THR A 146 13.22 -27.03 1.04
C THR A 146 11.86 -27.01 1.76
N THR A 147 11.35 -28.19 2.13
CA THR A 147 10.09 -28.34 2.87
C THR A 147 10.15 -27.64 4.24
N ARG A 148 11.22 -27.85 5.00
CA ARG A 148 11.43 -27.21 6.31
C ARG A 148 11.46 -25.69 6.18
N MET A 149 12.13 -25.16 5.16
CA MET A 149 12.22 -23.72 4.91
C MET A 149 10.85 -23.11 4.58
N ALA A 150 10.05 -23.76 3.75
CA ALA A 150 8.69 -23.32 3.43
C ALA A 150 7.76 -23.32 4.67
N ARG A 151 7.81 -24.39 5.48
CA ARG A 151 7.04 -24.48 6.75
C ARG A 151 7.45 -23.41 7.75
N LYS A 152 8.76 -23.15 7.88
CA LYS A 152 9.28 -22.08 8.73
C LYS A 152 8.84 -20.70 8.27
N ALA A 153 8.85 -20.45 6.97
CA ALA A 153 8.36 -19.20 6.39
C ALA A 153 6.88 -18.96 6.75
N ALA A 154 6.02 -19.97 6.55
CA ALA A 154 4.60 -19.89 6.93
C ALA A 154 4.42 -19.64 8.44
N SER A 155 5.11 -20.41 9.28
CA SER A 155 5.02 -20.30 10.75
C SER A 155 5.50 -18.93 11.24
N TYR A 156 6.54 -18.37 10.62
CA TYR A 156 7.06 -17.04 10.94
C TYR A 156 6.02 -15.96 10.63
N ILE A 157 5.39 -16.01 9.46
CA ILE A 157 4.35 -15.06 9.08
C ILE A 157 3.16 -15.15 10.05
N LYS A 158 2.71 -16.38 10.41
CA LYS A 158 1.65 -16.58 11.41
C LYS A 158 1.99 -15.91 12.75
N ARG A 159 3.22 -16.06 13.25
CA ARG A 159 3.65 -15.35 14.47
C ARG A 159 3.61 -13.83 14.32
N CYS A 160 4.08 -13.30 13.18
CA CYS A 160 4.08 -11.86 12.91
C CYS A 160 2.69 -11.22 12.90
N VAL A 161 1.62 -12.01 12.72
CA VAL A 161 0.24 -11.51 12.67
C VAL A 161 -0.61 -11.98 13.87
N GLY A 162 0.02 -12.43 14.96
CA GLY A 162 -0.70 -12.87 16.16
C GLY A 162 -1.41 -14.23 16.04
N ALA A 163 -1.05 -15.05 15.04
CA ALA A 163 -1.65 -16.35 14.76
C ALA A 163 -0.71 -17.55 15.08
N GLY A 164 0.31 -17.35 15.93
CA GLY A 164 1.42 -18.29 16.12
C GLY A 164 1.49 -19.07 17.44
N GLY A 165 0.43 -19.06 18.28
CA GLY A 165 0.36 -19.78 19.57
C GLY A 165 -0.71 -20.88 19.60
N ALA A 166 -1.04 -21.39 20.80
CA ALA A 166 -2.08 -22.43 20.97
C ALA A 166 -3.44 -22.01 20.38
N ALA A 167 -3.85 -20.75 20.57
CA ALA A 167 -5.04 -20.17 19.94
C ALA A 167 -4.89 -19.97 18.41
N GLY A 168 -3.65 -19.89 17.91
CA GLY A 168 -3.34 -19.80 16.47
C GLY A 168 -3.47 -21.13 15.72
N GLY A 169 -3.65 -22.24 16.43
CA GLY A 169 -3.94 -23.55 15.84
C GLY A 169 -5.19 -23.54 14.94
N ASP A 170 -6.13 -22.63 15.21
CA ASP A 170 -7.38 -22.49 14.46
C ASP A 170 -7.29 -21.56 13.25
N VAL A 171 -6.13 -20.98 12.97
CA VAL A 171 -5.91 -20.13 11.79
C VAL A 171 -5.10 -20.91 10.75
N ALA A 172 -5.60 -20.97 9.52
CA ALA A 172 -4.86 -21.48 8.37
C ALA A 172 -4.23 -20.32 7.59
N LEU A 173 -2.97 -20.47 7.18
CA LEU A 173 -2.27 -19.56 6.28
C LEU A 173 -2.15 -20.19 4.89
N LEU A 174 -2.77 -19.56 3.89
CA LEU A 174 -2.69 -19.98 2.49
C LEU A 174 -1.86 -18.98 1.69
N PHE A 175 -0.93 -19.50 0.89
CA PHE A 175 -0.24 -18.71 -0.13
C PHE A 175 -1.01 -18.83 -1.43
N CYS A 176 -1.54 -17.71 -1.89
CA CYS A 176 -2.42 -17.64 -3.04
C CYS A 176 -1.66 -17.23 -4.30
N GLY A 177 -2.37 -17.00 -5.41
CA GLY A 177 -1.82 -16.35 -6.60
C GLY A 177 -1.40 -14.89 -6.35
N SER A 178 -1.57 -14.02 -7.34
CA SER A 178 -1.04 -12.65 -7.26
C SER A 178 -1.84 -11.74 -6.32
N GLY A 179 -1.24 -11.42 -5.16
CA GLY A 179 -1.73 -10.39 -4.23
C GLY A 179 -3.05 -10.71 -3.52
N ALA A 180 -3.60 -9.73 -2.81
CA ALA A 180 -4.82 -9.87 -2.02
C ALA A 180 -6.04 -10.23 -2.88
N THR A 181 -6.05 -9.89 -4.18
CA THR A 181 -7.09 -10.34 -5.12
C THR A 181 -7.24 -11.85 -5.13
N ALA A 182 -6.12 -12.58 -5.21
CA ALA A 182 -6.13 -14.04 -5.18
C ALA A 182 -6.52 -14.57 -3.79
N ALA A 183 -6.17 -13.86 -2.72
CA ALA A 183 -6.57 -14.21 -1.35
C ALA A 183 -8.10 -14.09 -1.14
N VAL A 184 -8.72 -13.00 -1.60
CA VAL A 184 -10.18 -12.82 -1.52
C VAL A 184 -10.90 -13.90 -2.34
N LYS A 185 -10.41 -14.19 -3.55
CA LYS A 185 -10.97 -15.26 -4.38
C LYS A 185 -10.82 -16.63 -3.71
N ARG A 186 -9.65 -16.93 -3.14
CA ARG A 186 -9.40 -18.19 -2.43
C ARG A 186 -10.32 -18.34 -1.21
N LEU A 187 -10.59 -17.25 -0.49
CA LEU A 187 -11.56 -17.28 0.61
C LEU A 187 -12.96 -17.68 0.10
N GLN A 188 -13.42 -17.09 -1.00
CA GLN A 188 -14.72 -17.45 -1.59
C GLN A 188 -14.79 -18.93 -1.99
N GLU A 189 -13.71 -19.47 -2.55
CA GLU A 189 -13.61 -20.88 -2.92
C GLU A 189 -13.66 -21.77 -1.67
N ALA A 190 -12.86 -21.45 -0.64
CA ALA A 190 -12.82 -22.15 0.64
C ALA A 190 -14.16 -22.14 1.39
N MET A 191 -14.94 -21.07 1.26
CA MET A 191 -16.28 -20.94 1.83
C MET A 191 -17.37 -21.61 0.98
N GLY A 192 -17.08 -21.97 -0.28
CA GLY A 192 -18.07 -22.51 -1.22
C GLY A 192 -18.99 -21.46 -1.84
N VAL A 193 -18.64 -20.17 -1.80
CA VAL A 193 -19.45 -19.06 -2.36
C VAL A 193 -18.90 -18.52 -3.68
N ALA A 194 -17.77 -19.06 -4.15
CA ALA A 194 -17.21 -18.74 -5.44
C ALA A 194 -18.18 -19.13 -6.57
N ALA A 195 -18.53 -18.17 -7.43
CA ALA A 195 -19.36 -18.43 -8.59
C ALA A 195 -18.54 -18.82 -9.83
N PRO A 196 -19.11 -19.65 -10.74
CA PRO A 196 -18.57 -19.79 -12.09
C PRO A 196 -18.69 -18.46 -12.86
N PRO A 197 -17.74 -18.14 -13.75
CA PRO A 197 -17.82 -16.94 -14.57
C PRO A 197 -18.99 -17.04 -15.58
N GLY A 198 -19.43 -15.87 -16.07
CA GLY A 198 -20.42 -15.80 -17.15
C GLY A 198 -21.87 -16.12 -16.75
N PRO A 199 -22.71 -16.59 -17.69
CA PRO A 199 -24.14 -16.79 -17.50
C PRO A 199 -24.51 -17.85 -16.44
N LEU A 200 -23.60 -18.76 -16.11
CA LEU A 200 -23.86 -19.83 -15.14
C LEU A 200 -24.02 -19.32 -13.71
N ARG A 201 -23.49 -18.13 -13.39
CA ARG A 201 -23.64 -17.53 -12.06
C ARG A 201 -25.10 -17.35 -11.67
N GLU A 202 -25.91 -16.77 -12.55
CA GLU A 202 -27.30 -16.46 -12.27
C GLU A 202 -28.12 -17.74 -12.06
N ARG A 203 -27.84 -18.77 -12.86
CA ARG A 203 -28.42 -20.10 -12.70
C ARG A 203 -28.04 -20.73 -11.37
N ALA A 204 -26.77 -20.66 -10.97
CA ALA A 204 -26.30 -21.19 -9.69
C ALA A 204 -26.93 -20.45 -8.50
N ALA A 205 -26.98 -19.12 -8.54
CA ALA A 205 -27.59 -18.31 -7.49
C ALA A 205 -29.10 -18.56 -7.34
N ALA A 206 -29.81 -18.84 -8.45
CA ALA A 206 -31.23 -19.16 -8.44
C ALA A 206 -31.58 -20.52 -7.81
N LEU A 207 -30.60 -21.42 -7.66
CA LEU A 207 -30.78 -22.73 -7.02
C LEU A 207 -30.61 -22.69 -5.50
N LEU A 208 -30.01 -21.61 -4.96
CA LEU A 208 -29.77 -21.47 -3.52
C LEU A 208 -30.98 -20.85 -2.83
N ARG A 209 -31.38 -21.45 -1.71
CA ARG A 209 -32.37 -20.83 -0.81
C ARG A 209 -31.77 -19.60 -0.13
N PRO A 210 -32.58 -18.62 0.30
CA PRO A 210 -32.07 -17.43 0.99
C PRO A 210 -31.16 -17.75 2.18
N GLU A 211 -31.48 -18.80 2.95
CA GLU A 211 -30.75 -19.22 4.15
C GLU A 211 -29.36 -19.80 3.82
N GLU A 212 -29.17 -20.28 2.59
CA GLU A 212 -27.90 -20.81 2.08
C GLU A 212 -27.00 -19.71 1.49
N ARG A 213 -27.57 -18.53 1.23
CA ARG A 213 -26.86 -17.40 0.62
C ARG A 213 -26.24 -16.53 1.69
N TRP A 214 -24.91 -16.48 1.68
CA TRP A 214 -24.15 -15.56 2.52
C TRP A 214 -24.52 -14.11 2.26
N VAL A 215 -24.55 -13.30 3.32
CA VAL A 215 -24.61 -11.84 3.23
C VAL A 215 -23.23 -11.28 3.50
N VAL A 216 -22.69 -10.51 2.56
CA VAL A 216 -21.36 -9.92 2.65
C VAL A 216 -21.46 -8.39 2.70
N PHE A 217 -21.06 -7.81 3.83
CA PHE A 217 -21.00 -6.36 4.00
C PHE A 217 -19.64 -5.84 3.56
N VAL A 218 -19.62 -4.78 2.74
CA VAL A 218 -18.39 -4.14 2.25
C VAL A 218 -18.44 -2.64 2.51
N GLY A 219 -17.28 -2.00 2.68
CA GLY A 219 -17.19 -0.59 3.02
C GLY A 219 -17.32 0.40 1.84
N PRO A 220 -17.25 1.71 2.12
CA PRO A 220 -17.43 2.75 1.10
C PRO A 220 -16.18 3.01 0.24
N TYR A 221 -15.00 2.62 0.73
CA TYR A 221 -13.71 2.89 0.07
C TYR A 221 -12.95 1.61 -0.29
N GLU A 222 -13.67 0.55 -0.64
CA GLU A 222 -13.08 -0.73 -1.01
C GLU A 222 -12.32 -0.67 -2.35
N HIS A 223 -11.18 -1.34 -2.37
CA HIS A 223 -10.49 -1.66 -3.62
C HIS A 223 -11.37 -2.60 -4.47
N HIS A 224 -11.26 -2.51 -5.80
CA HIS A 224 -12.03 -3.36 -6.73
C HIS A 224 -11.92 -4.86 -6.42
N SER A 225 -10.75 -5.32 -5.96
CA SER A 225 -10.53 -6.71 -5.54
C SER A 225 -11.39 -7.14 -4.35
N ASN A 226 -11.77 -6.22 -3.47
CA ASN A 226 -12.62 -6.46 -2.31
C ASN A 226 -14.06 -5.95 -2.49
N LEU A 227 -14.43 -5.52 -3.71
CA LEU A 227 -15.81 -5.14 -4.04
C LEU A 227 -16.36 -5.97 -5.20
N LEU A 228 -15.71 -5.90 -6.36
CA LEU A 228 -16.15 -6.61 -7.56
C LEU A 228 -16.07 -8.12 -7.37
N SER A 229 -15.08 -8.59 -6.62
CA SER A 229 -14.93 -10.02 -6.31
C SER A 229 -16.17 -10.55 -5.58
N TRP A 230 -16.65 -9.85 -4.55
CA TRP A 230 -17.87 -10.24 -3.83
C TRP A 230 -19.13 -10.04 -4.69
N ARG A 231 -19.25 -8.93 -5.43
CA ARG A 231 -20.37 -8.69 -6.35
C ARG A 231 -20.52 -9.79 -7.41
N ARG A 232 -19.42 -10.48 -7.76
CA ARG A 232 -19.40 -11.59 -8.70
C ARG A 232 -19.43 -12.98 -8.06
N SER A 233 -19.53 -13.06 -6.73
CA SER A 233 -19.75 -14.31 -5.99
C SER A 233 -21.23 -14.74 -6.01
N LEU A 234 -21.56 -15.81 -5.26
CA LEU A 234 -22.92 -16.26 -4.97
C LEU A 234 -23.54 -15.59 -3.72
N ALA A 235 -22.78 -14.74 -3.03
CA ALA A 235 -23.28 -14.01 -1.86
C ALA A 235 -24.13 -12.80 -2.26
N ASP A 236 -25.00 -12.39 -1.35
CA ASP A 236 -25.68 -11.10 -1.41
C ASP A 236 -24.78 -10.04 -0.81
N VAL A 237 -24.44 -9.02 -1.61
CA VAL A 237 -23.49 -7.98 -1.20
C VAL A 237 -24.24 -6.74 -0.76
N VAL A 238 -23.94 -6.28 0.45
CA VAL A 238 -24.48 -5.05 1.02
C VAL A 238 -23.35 -4.03 1.14
N GLU A 239 -23.46 -2.95 0.38
CA GLU A 239 -22.49 -1.84 0.42
C GLU A 239 -22.89 -0.85 1.52
N VAL A 240 -22.04 -0.75 2.55
CA VAL A 240 -22.20 0.23 3.61
C VAL A 240 -21.54 1.53 3.17
N GLY A 241 -22.35 2.59 3.07
CA GLY A 241 -21.91 3.92 2.67
C GLY A 241 -20.98 4.59 3.68
N ALA A 242 -20.46 5.75 3.27
CA ALA A 242 -19.76 6.66 4.16
C ALA A 242 -20.76 7.55 4.91
N GLY A 243 -20.43 7.93 6.14
CA GLY A 243 -21.14 8.99 6.86
C GLY A 243 -20.79 10.38 6.33
N ASP A 244 -21.35 11.42 6.96
CA ASP A 244 -21.09 12.83 6.59
C ASP A 244 -19.62 13.23 6.75
N ASP A 245 -18.88 12.50 7.59
CA ASP A 245 -17.43 12.67 7.78
C ASP A 245 -16.59 11.92 6.73
N GLY A 246 -17.22 11.23 5.76
CA GLY A 246 -16.53 10.43 4.75
C GLY A 246 -15.90 9.14 5.27
N LEU A 247 -16.18 8.74 6.51
CA LEU A 247 -15.73 7.49 7.12
C LEU A 247 -16.82 6.40 7.03
N LEU A 248 -16.47 5.15 7.32
CA LEU A 248 -17.44 4.05 7.35
C LEU A 248 -18.58 4.35 8.34
N ASP A 249 -19.84 4.37 7.86
CA ASP A 249 -21.00 4.57 8.73
C ASP A 249 -21.30 3.30 9.54
N LEU A 250 -20.77 3.24 10.78
CA LEU A 250 -21.02 2.14 11.71
C LEU A 250 -22.50 2.04 12.13
N ALA A 251 -23.26 3.13 12.07
CA ALA A 251 -24.70 3.09 12.35
C ALA A 251 -25.45 2.45 11.18
N ALA A 252 -25.09 2.75 9.93
CA ALA A 252 -25.60 2.04 8.75
C ALA A 252 -25.25 0.56 8.77
N LEU A 253 -23.99 0.21 9.09
CA LEU A 253 -23.59 -1.18 9.25
C LEU A 253 -24.43 -1.89 10.31
N ARG A 254 -24.65 -1.27 11.47
CA ARG A 254 -25.51 -1.83 12.53
C ARG A 254 -26.95 -2.03 12.08
N ARG A 255 -27.52 -1.08 11.32
CA ARG A 255 -28.88 -1.22 10.76
C ARG A 255 -28.94 -2.39 9.78
N ALA A 256 -27.97 -2.48 8.88
CA ALA A 256 -27.89 -3.55 7.89
C ALA A 256 -27.76 -4.93 8.57
N LEU A 257 -26.87 -5.08 9.55
CA LEU A 257 -26.70 -6.32 10.32
C LEU A 257 -27.97 -6.78 11.08
N ARG A 258 -28.92 -5.88 11.33
CA ARG A 258 -30.18 -6.18 12.03
C ARG A 258 -31.37 -6.33 11.08
N ALA A 259 -31.16 -6.18 9.78
CA ALA A 259 -32.22 -6.23 8.80
C ALA A 259 -32.90 -7.62 8.83
N PRO A 260 -34.24 -7.71 8.93
CA PRO A 260 -34.94 -8.99 9.02
C PRO A 260 -34.65 -9.94 7.84
N GLU A 261 -34.39 -9.41 6.64
CA GLU A 261 -34.01 -10.21 5.46
C GLU A 261 -32.62 -10.89 5.57
N HIS A 262 -31.87 -10.61 6.63
CA HIS A 262 -30.56 -11.20 6.91
C HIS A 262 -30.62 -12.17 8.10
N ALA A 263 -31.78 -12.30 8.76
CA ALA A 263 -31.96 -13.26 9.85
C ALA A 263 -31.68 -14.69 9.38
N ASP A 264 -31.07 -15.50 10.26
CA ASP A 264 -30.74 -16.91 10.05
C ASP A 264 -29.80 -17.22 8.86
N ARG A 265 -29.19 -16.19 8.27
CA ARG A 265 -28.23 -16.31 7.16
C ARG A 265 -26.79 -16.19 7.66
N PRO A 266 -25.83 -16.88 7.03
CA PRO A 266 -24.43 -16.68 7.37
C PRO A 266 -23.97 -15.29 6.90
N MET A 267 -23.31 -14.54 7.77
CA MET A 267 -22.92 -13.15 7.53
C MET A 267 -21.41 -12.96 7.65
N LEU A 268 -20.86 -12.07 6.82
CA LEU A 268 -19.44 -11.70 6.82
C LEU A 268 -19.28 -10.22 6.49
N GLY A 269 -18.40 -9.52 7.20
CA GLY A 269 -17.92 -8.20 6.81
C GLY A 269 -16.54 -8.31 6.16
N SER A 270 -16.34 -7.67 5.01
CA SER A 270 -15.06 -7.63 4.28
C SER A 270 -14.65 -6.18 4.03
N PHE A 271 -13.87 -5.61 4.95
CA PHE A 271 -13.55 -4.18 4.95
C PHE A 271 -12.07 -3.90 4.72
N SER A 272 -11.75 -2.82 3.99
CA SER A 272 -10.38 -2.33 3.89
C SER A 272 -9.91 -1.79 5.24
N ALA A 273 -8.76 -2.28 5.73
CA ALA A 273 -8.12 -1.74 6.94
C ALA A 273 -7.56 -0.31 6.72
N CYS A 274 -7.26 0.02 5.46
CA CYS A 274 -6.82 1.34 5.03
C CYS A 274 -7.25 1.60 3.59
N SER A 275 -7.76 2.79 3.31
CA SER A 275 -8.04 3.21 1.94
C SER A 275 -6.74 3.31 1.14
N ASN A 276 -6.65 2.63 -0.01
CA ASN A 276 -5.54 2.78 -0.94
C ASN A 276 -5.56 4.12 -1.69
N VAL A 277 -6.66 4.87 -1.58
CA VAL A 277 -6.85 6.19 -2.20
C VAL A 277 -6.41 7.29 -1.25
N THR A 278 -6.98 7.31 -0.04
CA THR A 278 -6.86 8.46 0.88
C THR A 278 -5.92 8.21 2.06
N GLY A 279 -5.46 6.97 2.24
CA GLY A 279 -4.66 6.56 3.39
C GLY A 279 -5.45 6.46 4.69
N VAL A 280 -6.74 6.85 4.71
CA VAL A 280 -7.58 6.80 5.91
C VAL A 280 -7.62 5.39 6.48
N LEU A 281 -7.38 5.29 7.78
CA LEU A 281 -7.40 4.04 8.54
C LEU A 281 -8.82 3.75 9.04
N THR A 282 -9.25 2.51 8.87
CA THR A 282 -10.49 2.01 9.48
C THR A 282 -10.21 1.57 10.92
N ASP A 283 -11.09 1.87 11.88
CA ASP A 283 -11.06 1.21 13.18
C ASP A 283 -11.54 -0.25 13.04
N THR A 284 -10.63 -1.11 12.59
CA THR A 284 -10.88 -2.51 12.32
C THR A 284 -11.36 -3.26 13.57
N ARG A 285 -10.92 -2.84 14.76
CA ARG A 285 -11.33 -3.45 16.03
C ARG A 285 -12.77 -3.10 16.37
N ALA A 286 -13.19 -1.85 16.18
CA ALA A 286 -14.58 -1.45 16.36
C ALA A 286 -15.52 -2.16 15.38
N VAL A 287 -15.09 -2.28 14.11
CA VAL A 287 -15.84 -3.02 13.08
C VAL A 287 -15.96 -4.50 13.45
N ALA A 288 -14.87 -5.15 13.86
CA ALA A 288 -14.88 -6.56 14.29
C ALA A 288 -15.86 -6.80 15.45
N ARG A 289 -15.80 -5.96 16.49
CA ARG A 289 -16.75 -6.04 17.62
C ARG A 289 -18.20 -5.93 17.17
N LEU A 290 -18.49 -5.00 16.27
CA LEU A 290 -19.85 -4.81 15.77
C LEU A 290 -20.33 -6.02 14.96
N LEU A 291 -19.48 -6.60 14.11
CA LEU A 291 -19.81 -7.79 13.33
C LEU A 291 -20.06 -9.01 14.23
N HIS A 292 -19.16 -9.29 15.16
CA HIS A 292 -19.27 -10.43 16.06
C HIS A 292 -20.48 -10.34 17.01
N GLN A 293 -20.84 -9.12 17.47
CA GLN A 293 -22.06 -8.89 18.25
C GLN A 293 -23.34 -9.32 17.51
N HIS A 294 -23.28 -9.40 16.18
CA HIS A 294 -24.37 -9.80 15.30
C HIS A 294 -24.15 -11.18 14.66
N GLY A 295 -23.17 -11.96 15.14
CA GLY A 295 -22.88 -13.30 14.61
C GLY A 295 -22.25 -13.33 13.22
N ALA A 296 -21.74 -12.20 12.74
CA ALA A 296 -21.05 -12.09 11.45
C ALA A 296 -19.53 -12.24 11.62
N PHE A 297 -18.86 -12.84 10.62
CA PHE A 297 -17.40 -12.93 10.58
C PHE A 297 -16.75 -11.59 10.21
N ALA A 298 -15.57 -11.30 10.77
CA ALA A 298 -14.81 -10.08 10.54
C ALA A 298 -13.58 -10.32 9.66
N CYS A 299 -13.64 -9.90 8.39
CA CYS A 299 -12.56 -10.04 7.42
C CYS A 299 -12.02 -8.67 6.99
N PHE A 300 -10.69 -8.56 6.88
CA PHE A 300 -10.04 -7.29 6.58
C PHE A 300 -9.01 -7.37 5.45
N ASP A 301 -9.07 -6.41 4.53
CA ASP A 301 -8.04 -6.18 3.51
C ASP A 301 -6.94 -5.27 4.05
N PHE A 302 -5.79 -5.88 4.34
CA PHE A 302 -4.56 -5.21 4.78
C PHE A 302 -3.58 -4.97 3.61
N ALA A 303 -4.00 -5.07 2.35
CA ALA A 303 -3.09 -4.86 1.23
C ALA A 303 -2.43 -3.48 1.24
N ALA A 304 -3.17 -2.41 1.56
CA ALA A 304 -2.62 -1.05 1.57
C ALA A 304 -1.84 -0.71 2.86
N SER A 305 -2.24 -1.28 4.01
CA SER A 305 -1.67 -0.93 5.32
C SER A 305 -0.69 -1.93 5.88
N GLY A 306 -0.75 -3.20 5.47
CA GLY A 306 0.04 -4.29 6.01
C GLY A 306 1.55 -4.06 6.09
N PRO A 307 2.19 -3.32 5.15
CA PRO A 307 3.61 -2.98 5.30
C PRO A 307 3.94 -2.07 6.51
N TYR A 308 2.94 -1.34 7.01
CA TYR A 308 3.14 -0.17 7.88
C TYR A 308 2.51 -0.34 9.27
N VAL A 309 1.39 -1.05 9.35
CA VAL A 309 0.63 -1.22 10.60
C VAL A 309 0.88 -2.58 11.23
N GLU A 310 0.65 -2.68 12.53
CA GLU A 310 0.62 -3.97 13.21
C GLU A 310 -0.66 -4.73 12.86
N ILE A 311 -0.51 -6.02 12.58
CA ILE A 311 -1.60 -6.92 12.27
C ILE A 311 -1.62 -7.93 13.41
N ASP A 312 -2.77 -8.10 14.05
CA ASP A 312 -2.91 -9.02 15.17
C ASP A 312 -4.28 -9.68 15.08
N MET A 313 -4.32 -10.96 14.73
CA MET A 313 -5.57 -11.65 14.41
C MET A 313 -6.45 -11.89 15.63
N ARG A 314 -5.89 -12.17 16.82
CA ARG A 314 -6.67 -12.50 18.03
C ARG A 314 -7.85 -13.46 17.77
N PRO A 315 -7.59 -14.65 17.22
CA PRO A 315 -8.66 -15.57 16.82
C PRO A 315 -9.55 -15.91 18.01
N GLY A 316 -10.87 -15.82 17.80
CA GLY A 316 -11.88 -16.12 18.84
C GLY A 316 -12.16 -14.97 19.80
N GLU A 317 -11.42 -13.86 19.76
CA GLU A 317 -11.72 -12.66 20.55
C GLU A 317 -12.80 -11.80 19.88
N VAL A 318 -13.55 -11.05 20.70
CA VAL A 318 -14.65 -10.20 20.22
C VAL A 318 -14.19 -9.11 19.25
N ASP A 319 -12.94 -8.66 19.33
CA ASP A 319 -12.32 -7.72 18.39
C ASP A 319 -11.26 -8.36 17.49
N GLY A 320 -11.27 -9.69 17.42
CA GLY A 320 -10.43 -10.51 16.56
C GLY A 320 -10.83 -10.44 15.08
N TYR A 321 -9.98 -11.00 14.24
CA TYR A 321 -10.16 -11.08 12.80
C TYR A 321 -10.31 -12.54 12.39
N ASP A 322 -11.34 -12.84 11.62
CA ASP A 322 -11.59 -14.17 11.08
C ASP A 322 -10.87 -14.40 9.76
N ALA A 323 -10.62 -13.35 8.98
CA ALA A 323 -9.72 -13.45 7.84
C ALA A 323 -8.96 -12.15 7.59
N VAL A 324 -7.74 -12.29 7.07
CA VAL A 324 -6.87 -11.19 6.67
C VAL A 324 -6.33 -11.44 5.26
N PHE A 325 -6.52 -10.47 4.37
CA PHE A 325 -5.96 -10.48 3.01
C PHE A 325 -4.70 -9.61 2.96
N LEU A 326 -3.64 -10.15 2.38
CA LEU A 326 -2.35 -9.45 2.30
C LEU A 326 -1.76 -9.50 0.88
N SER A 327 -1.05 -8.43 0.57
CA SER A 327 -0.25 -8.29 -0.65
C SER A 327 1.21 -8.06 -0.28
N PRO A 328 1.99 -9.12 0.02
CA PRO A 328 3.37 -8.95 0.44
C PRO A 328 4.25 -8.24 -0.60
N HIS A 329 3.88 -8.20 -1.89
CA HIS A 329 4.57 -7.38 -2.90
C HIS A 329 4.56 -5.87 -2.61
N LYS A 330 3.67 -5.40 -1.73
CA LYS A 330 3.64 -4.01 -1.25
C LYS A 330 4.60 -3.74 -0.09
N PHE A 331 5.16 -4.80 0.50
CA PHE A 331 6.19 -4.69 1.53
C PHE A 331 7.53 -4.41 0.85
N VAL A 332 8.41 -3.68 1.53
CA VAL A 332 9.79 -3.52 1.07
C VAL A 332 10.49 -4.89 1.10
N GLY A 333 11.16 -5.26 0.01
CA GLY A 333 11.70 -6.60 -0.23
C GLY A 333 10.67 -7.64 -0.69
N GLY A 334 9.40 -7.27 -0.78
CA GLY A 334 8.32 -8.18 -1.14
C GLY A 334 8.01 -8.41 -2.63
N PRO A 335 8.50 -7.65 -3.63
CA PRO A 335 8.16 -7.91 -5.03
C PRO A 335 8.35 -9.38 -5.48
N GLY A 336 7.39 -9.90 -6.25
CA GLY A 336 7.40 -11.30 -6.70
C GLY A 336 6.94 -12.32 -5.65
N THR A 337 6.30 -11.89 -4.58
CA THR A 337 5.66 -12.76 -3.59
C THR A 337 4.21 -13.11 -3.96
N PRO A 338 3.72 -14.29 -3.54
CA PRO A 338 2.29 -14.62 -3.58
C PRO A 338 1.47 -13.73 -2.64
N GLY A 339 0.18 -13.60 -2.92
CA GLY A 339 -0.80 -13.10 -1.97
C GLY A 339 -0.94 -14.06 -0.78
N ILE A 340 -1.37 -13.54 0.36
CA ILE A 340 -1.56 -14.35 1.57
C ILE A 340 -2.99 -14.17 2.07
N LEU A 341 -3.64 -15.30 2.34
CA LEU A 341 -4.89 -15.39 3.09
C LEU A 341 -4.57 -16.03 4.45
N LEU A 342 -4.83 -15.32 5.54
CA LEU A 342 -5.02 -15.98 6.83
C LEU A 342 -6.51 -16.09 7.08
N MET A 343 -6.99 -17.27 7.46
CA MET A 343 -8.40 -17.48 7.76
C MET A 343 -8.58 -18.40 8.97
N ASN A 344 -9.56 -18.09 9.79
CA ASN A 344 -10.08 -18.98 10.81
C ASN A 344 -10.64 -20.23 10.13
N ARG A 345 -10.33 -21.41 10.65
CA ARG A 345 -10.80 -22.70 10.12
C ARG A 345 -12.32 -22.81 10.10
N SER A 346 -13.03 -22.05 10.92
CA SER A 346 -14.50 -21.95 10.85
C SER A 346 -15.01 -21.43 9.50
N LEU A 347 -14.24 -20.59 8.78
CA LEU A 347 -14.58 -20.15 7.42
C LEU A 347 -14.30 -21.21 6.35
N TYR A 348 -13.50 -22.24 6.65
CA TYR A 348 -13.19 -23.31 5.71
C TYR A 348 -14.31 -24.36 5.69
N ARG A 349 -15.08 -24.40 4.61
CA ARG A 349 -16.26 -25.26 4.46
C ARG A 349 -15.99 -26.53 3.63
N LEU A 350 -14.77 -26.72 3.15
CA LEU A 350 -14.38 -27.83 2.28
C LEU A 350 -13.72 -29.02 3.00
N SER A 351 -13.73 -29.08 4.34
CA SER A 351 -13.05 -30.14 5.09
C SER A 351 -13.42 -31.58 4.66
N SER A 352 -14.68 -31.80 4.26
CA SER A 352 -15.18 -33.09 3.78
C SER A 352 -15.41 -33.13 2.26
N GLN A 353 -14.92 -32.14 1.53
CA GLN A 353 -15.10 -31.98 0.08
C GLN A 353 -13.73 -31.90 -0.61
N PRO A 354 -13.66 -31.99 -1.95
CA PRO A 354 -12.44 -31.64 -2.66
C PRO A 354 -11.94 -30.23 -2.28
N PRO A 355 -10.62 -30.00 -2.17
CA PRO A 355 -10.05 -28.67 -1.90
C PRO A 355 -10.34 -27.71 -3.06
N THR A 356 -10.05 -26.42 -2.88
CA THR A 356 -10.31 -25.41 -3.92
C THR A 356 -9.60 -25.71 -5.23
N THR A 357 -8.41 -26.34 -5.14
CA THR A 357 -7.61 -26.78 -6.28
C THR A 357 -7.19 -28.23 -6.06
N CYS A 358 -7.75 -29.15 -6.85
CA CYS A 358 -7.33 -30.55 -6.85
C CYS A 358 -6.05 -30.73 -7.67
N GLY A 359 -5.05 -31.39 -7.08
CA GLY A 359 -3.79 -31.68 -7.77
C GLY A 359 -2.86 -32.56 -6.95
N GLY A 360 -1.70 -32.88 -7.52
CA GLY A 360 -0.65 -33.61 -6.80
C GLY A 360 -0.26 -32.90 -5.50
N GLY A 361 0.04 -33.67 -4.45
CA GLY A 361 0.39 -33.13 -3.13
C GLY A 361 -0.80 -32.81 -2.21
N THR A 362 -2.05 -32.85 -2.70
CA THR A 362 -3.26 -32.57 -1.88
C THR A 362 -3.98 -33.84 -1.38
N VAL A 363 -3.59 -34.99 -1.92
CA VAL A 363 -4.24 -36.29 -1.73
C VAL A 363 -3.40 -37.22 -0.87
N ALA A 364 -4.07 -38.01 -0.03
CA ALA A 364 -3.49 -39.16 0.66
C ALA A 364 -3.60 -40.43 -0.21
N TYR A 365 -4.68 -40.58 -0.98
CA TYR A 365 -4.90 -41.72 -1.86
C TYR A 365 -5.84 -41.37 -3.02
N VAL A 366 -5.56 -41.93 -4.20
CA VAL A 366 -6.40 -41.80 -5.41
C VAL A 366 -6.45 -43.17 -6.08
N ASN A 367 -7.65 -43.62 -6.47
CA ASN A 367 -7.82 -44.80 -7.31
C ASN A 367 -8.35 -44.43 -8.70
N GLY A 368 -8.33 -45.39 -9.63
CA GLY A 368 -8.86 -45.20 -10.99
C GLY A 368 -10.33 -45.60 -11.17
N ALA A 369 -11.02 -46.03 -10.10
CA ALA A 369 -12.35 -46.63 -10.19
C ALA A 369 -13.48 -45.63 -9.92
N SER A 370 -13.30 -44.73 -8.94
CA SER A 370 -14.33 -43.78 -8.53
C SER A 370 -13.71 -42.55 -7.89
N GLU A 371 -14.18 -41.36 -8.30
CA GLU A 371 -13.77 -40.10 -7.68
C GLU A 371 -14.12 -40.04 -6.18
N ARG A 372 -15.18 -40.74 -5.76
CA ARG A 372 -15.65 -40.77 -4.36
C ARG A 372 -14.67 -41.46 -3.41
N ASP A 373 -13.77 -42.28 -3.93
CA ASP A 373 -12.77 -42.99 -3.13
C ASP A 373 -11.46 -42.19 -3.00
N THR A 374 -11.43 -40.96 -3.54
CA THR A 374 -10.28 -40.06 -3.38
C THR A 374 -10.21 -39.56 -1.95
N LEU A 375 -9.10 -39.87 -1.27
CA LEU A 375 -8.83 -39.40 0.07
C LEU A 375 -7.94 -38.17 0.01
N TYR A 376 -8.45 -37.02 0.44
CA TYR A 376 -7.67 -35.79 0.58
C TYR A 376 -7.00 -35.73 1.94
N LEU A 377 -5.93 -34.93 2.03
CA LEU A 377 -5.24 -34.68 3.31
C LEU A 377 -6.21 -34.02 4.32
N ALA A 378 -5.92 -34.16 5.61
CA ALA A 378 -6.75 -33.56 6.66
C ALA A 378 -6.41 -32.09 6.94
N GLY A 379 -5.14 -31.71 6.82
CA GLY A 379 -4.65 -30.37 7.14
C GLY A 379 -5.03 -29.33 6.07
N VAL A 380 -5.66 -28.23 6.49
CA VAL A 380 -6.18 -27.20 5.57
C VAL A 380 -5.06 -26.58 4.73
N GLU A 381 -3.91 -26.26 5.33
CA GLU A 381 -2.80 -25.61 4.62
C GLU A 381 -2.21 -26.53 3.55
N GLU A 382 -2.03 -27.82 3.86
CA GLU A 382 -1.46 -28.81 2.93
C GLU A 382 -2.42 -29.16 1.79
N ARG A 383 -3.72 -29.23 2.06
CA ARG A 383 -4.75 -29.49 1.04
C ARG A 383 -4.85 -28.40 -0.01
N GLU A 384 -4.54 -27.17 0.38
CA GLU A 384 -4.71 -25.97 -0.44
C GLU A 384 -3.44 -25.57 -1.19
N ASP A 385 -2.35 -26.31 -0.98
CA ASP A 385 -1.02 -26.10 -1.55
C ASP A 385 -0.77 -27.08 -2.72
N ALA A 386 -1.71 -27.10 -3.67
CA ALA A 386 -1.71 -28.04 -4.78
C ALA A 386 -0.51 -27.87 -5.74
N GLY A 387 0.03 -28.99 -6.21
CA GLY A 387 1.17 -29.03 -7.10
C GLY A 387 2.48 -28.73 -6.38
N THR A 388 3.45 -28.17 -7.12
CA THR A 388 4.67 -27.65 -6.50
C THR A 388 4.40 -26.25 -5.95
N PRO A 389 4.47 -26.04 -4.63
CA PRO A 389 4.14 -24.75 -4.04
C PRO A 389 5.19 -23.67 -4.36
N PRO A 390 4.83 -22.38 -4.23
CA PRO A 390 5.72 -21.26 -4.60
C PRO A 390 6.81 -21.01 -3.53
N ILE A 391 7.70 -21.97 -3.29
CA ILE A 391 8.68 -21.97 -2.19
C ILE A 391 9.48 -20.67 -2.13
N VAL A 392 10.08 -20.24 -3.26
CA VAL A 392 10.85 -18.98 -3.32
C VAL A 392 9.97 -17.79 -2.90
N GLY A 393 8.72 -17.77 -3.37
CA GLY A 393 7.73 -16.77 -2.99
C GLY A 393 7.37 -16.80 -1.50
N LYS A 394 7.22 -17.99 -0.90
CA LYS A 394 6.96 -18.16 0.54
C LYS A 394 8.11 -17.60 1.37
N VAL A 395 9.34 -17.96 1.01
CA VAL A 395 10.55 -17.47 1.71
C VAL A 395 10.71 -15.97 1.55
N ARG A 396 10.53 -15.44 0.34
CA ARG A 396 10.59 -14.00 0.08
C ARG A 396 9.54 -13.24 0.89
N ALA A 397 8.32 -13.77 1.01
CA ALA A 397 7.28 -13.17 1.84
C ALA A 397 7.69 -13.13 3.31
N ALA A 398 8.21 -14.24 3.85
CA ALA A 398 8.70 -14.27 5.23
C ALA A 398 9.85 -13.28 5.47
N LEU A 399 10.78 -13.12 4.53
CA LEU A 399 11.85 -12.11 4.62
C LEU A 399 11.30 -10.68 4.60
N ALA A 400 10.28 -10.39 3.78
CA ALA A 400 9.63 -9.07 3.79
C ALA A 400 8.95 -8.78 5.14
N PHE A 401 8.29 -9.78 5.74
CA PHE A 401 7.77 -9.69 7.11
C PHE A 401 8.88 -9.50 8.14
N TRP A 402 10.02 -10.15 7.94
CA TRP A 402 11.17 -9.99 8.83
C TRP A 402 11.75 -8.59 8.78
N VAL A 403 11.88 -8.00 7.59
CA VAL A 403 12.31 -6.60 7.46
C VAL A 403 11.33 -5.67 8.17
N LYS A 404 10.01 -5.86 7.96
CA LYS A 404 8.98 -5.09 8.69
C LYS A 404 9.17 -5.22 10.20
N ALA A 405 9.24 -6.44 10.71
CA ALA A 405 9.36 -6.69 12.14
C ALA A 405 10.65 -6.07 12.72
N ARG A 406 11.79 -6.26 12.03
CA ARG A 406 13.11 -5.78 12.45
C ARG A 406 13.17 -4.26 12.55
N VAL A 407 12.54 -3.54 11.61
CA VAL A 407 12.52 -2.06 11.57
C VAL A 407 11.40 -1.49 12.43
N GLY A 408 10.28 -2.21 12.56
CA GLY A 408 9.11 -1.82 13.35
C GLY A 408 9.28 -1.92 14.87
N ARG A 409 10.29 -2.67 15.36
CA ARG A 409 10.57 -2.79 16.81
C ARG A 409 10.61 -1.42 17.48
N GLY A 410 9.86 -1.27 18.58
CA GLY A 410 9.82 -0.04 19.36
C GLY A 410 8.93 1.06 18.79
N GLY A 411 8.11 0.78 17.76
CA GLY A 411 7.12 1.72 17.22
C GLY A 411 7.67 2.77 16.24
N ALA A 412 8.92 2.62 15.81
CA ALA A 412 9.60 3.58 14.94
C ALA A 412 8.88 3.80 13.60
N VAL A 413 8.41 2.73 12.95
CA VAL A 413 7.66 2.82 11.68
C VAL A 413 6.40 3.65 11.87
N ALA A 414 5.56 3.31 12.86
CA ALA A 414 4.32 4.04 13.13
C ALA A 414 4.55 5.54 13.41
N LEU A 415 5.60 5.88 14.16
CA LEU A 415 5.96 7.27 14.44
C LEU A 415 6.38 8.02 13.18
N ARG A 416 7.20 7.41 12.31
CA ARG A 416 7.66 8.04 11.07
C ARG A 416 6.55 8.20 10.04
N GLU A 417 5.72 7.18 9.87
CA GLU A 417 4.53 7.23 9.01
C GLU A 417 3.61 8.37 9.47
N ARG A 418 3.39 8.52 10.78
CA ARG A 418 2.61 9.63 11.34
C ARG A 418 3.27 10.98 11.08
N ALA A 419 4.57 11.10 11.31
CA ALA A 419 5.30 12.35 11.06
C ALA A 419 5.26 12.76 9.57
N HIS A 420 5.41 11.80 8.65
CA HIS A 420 5.27 12.05 7.21
C HIS A 420 3.84 12.44 6.84
N ALA A 421 2.84 11.76 7.41
CA ALA A 421 1.43 12.07 7.16
C ALA A 421 1.07 13.49 7.65
N ASP A 422 1.44 13.84 8.87
CA ASP A 422 1.15 15.15 9.45
C ASP A 422 1.87 16.27 8.68
N ALA A 423 3.15 16.08 8.34
CA ALA A 423 3.93 17.07 7.58
C ALA A 423 3.40 17.27 6.16
N ALA A 424 3.11 16.19 5.43
CA ALA A 424 2.56 16.27 4.08
C ALA A 424 1.15 16.85 4.07
N MET A 425 0.30 16.48 5.03
CA MET A 425 -1.04 17.06 5.15
C MET A 425 -0.98 18.57 5.39
N ALA A 426 -0.17 19.01 6.36
CA ALA A 426 -0.02 20.43 6.66
C ALA A 426 0.49 21.23 5.45
N TRP A 427 1.44 20.66 4.70
CA TRP A 427 1.97 21.28 3.48
C TRP A 427 0.91 21.39 2.39
N LEU A 428 0.21 20.28 2.07
CA LEU A 428 -0.76 20.24 0.98
C LEU A 428 -1.97 21.15 1.25
N LEU A 429 -2.46 21.21 2.50
CA LEU A 429 -3.55 22.12 2.88
C LEU A 429 -3.15 23.60 2.86
N GLY A 430 -1.85 23.90 2.95
CA GLY A 430 -1.32 25.26 2.82
C GLY A 430 -1.38 25.81 1.40
N ASN A 431 -1.62 24.96 0.39
CA ASN A 431 -1.65 25.36 -1.01
C ASN A 431 -3.10 25.49 -1.52
N PRO A 432 -3.59 26.71 -1.85
CA PRO A 432 -4.98 26.92 -2.29
C PRO A 432 -5.30 26.29 -3.66
N ASN A 433 -4.27 25.93 -4.43
CA ASN A 433 -4.39 25.29 -5.74
C ASN A 433 -4.40 23.75 -5.63
N VAL A 434 -4.32 23.19 -4.43
CA VAL A 434 -4.35 21.74 -4.19
C VAL A 434 -5.56 21.40 -3.34
N GLU A 435 -6.33 20.42 -3.79
CA GLU A 435 -7.43 19.85 -3.01
C GLU A 435 -7.12 18.41 -2.67
N VAL A 436 -6.94 18.11 -1.38
CA VAL A 436 -6.73 16.74 -0.90
C VAL A 436 -8.07 16.03 -0.80
N LEU A 437 -8.19 14.87 -1.43
CA LEU A 437 -9.42 14.09 -1.45
C LEU A 437 -9.63 13.30 -0.14
N GLY A 438 -10.90 13.20 0.27
CA GLY A 438 -11.35 12.46 1.45
C GLY A 438 -11.22 13.25 2.76
N ASN A 439 -11.46 12.58 3.89
CA ASN A 439 -11.44 13.22 5.20
C ASN A 439 -10.03 13.67 5.61
N VAL A 440 -9.79 14.98 5.67
CA VAL A 440 -8.49 15.60 5.99
C VAL A 440 -8.10 15.55 7.47
N ALA A 441 -9.04 15.27 8.37
CA ALA A 441 -8.80 15.20 9.82
C ALA A 441 -8.58 13.76 10.33
N ALA A 442 -9.02 12.75 9.57
CA ALA A 442 -8.96 11.36 9.99
C ALA A 442 -7.51 10.82 10.05
N PRO A 443 -7.20 9.95 11.03
CA PRO A 443 -5.93 9.23 11.06
C PRO A 443 -5.68 8.47 9.75
N ARG A 444 -4.47 8.62 9.21
CA ARG A 444 -4.10 8.05 7.92
C ARG A 444 -2.66 7.58 7.85
N LEU A 445 -2.41 6.66 6.93
CA LEU A 445 -1.10 6.47 6.34
C LEU A 445 -0.79 7.63 5.38
N PRO A 446 0.49 7.94 5.11
CA PRO A 446 0.93 9.02 4.22
C PRO A 446 0.68 8.67 2.75
N ILE A 447 -0.58 8.50 2.39
CA ILE A 447 -1.10 8.24 1.05
C ILE A 447 -2.04 9.40 0.74
N PHE A 448 -1.71 10.19 -0.28
CA PHE A 448 -2.41 11.43 -0.58
C PHE A 448 -2.88 11.39 -2.02
N SER A 449 -4.19 11.42 -2.20
CA SER A 449 -4.85 11.65 -3.48
C SER A 449 -5.31 13.09 -3.54
N PHE A 450 -4.99 13.81 -4.60
CA PHE A 450 -5.27 15.23 -4.70
C PHE A 450 -5.57 15.66 -6.14
N LEU A 451 -6.31 16.77 -6.24
CA LEU A 451 -6.56 17.52 -7.46
C LEU A 451 -5.70 18.79 -7.46
N VAL A 452 -5.37 19.26 -8.66
CA VAL A 452 -4.59 20.48 -8.86
C VAL A 452 -5.41 21.44 -9.68
N PHE A 453 -5.74 22.61 -9.11
CA PHE A 453 -6.49 23.66 -9.77
C PHE A 453 -5.56 24.81 -10.15
N PRO A 454 -5.43 25.15 -11.44
CA PRO A 454 -4.68 26.35 -11.82
C PRO A 454 -5.39 27.60 -11.28
N GLY A 455 -4.61 28.56 -10.77
CA GLY A 455 -5.13 29.75 -10.07
C GLY A 455 -5.65 30.87 -10.96
N ASP A 456 -6.29 30.55 -12.09
CA ASP A 456 -6.54 31.50 -13.19
C ASP A 456 -7.97 32.08 -13.29
N GLY A 457 -8.78 31.99 -12.22
CA GLY A 457 -10.04 32.73 -12.11
C GLY A 457 -11.16 32.25 -13.06
N ASP A 458 -11.06 31.04 -13.58
CA ASP A 458 -12.07 30.37 -14.42
C ASP A 458 -13.38 30.09 -13.66
N ASP A 459 -14.51 30.42 -14.30
CA ASP A 459 -15.87 30.25 -13.76
C ASP A 459 -16.23 28.78 -13.45
N ARG A 460 -15.68 27.79 -14.18
CA ARG A 460 -15.95 26.35 -13.92
C ARG A 460 -14.97 25.71 -12.92
N ARG A 461 -13.85 26.38 -12.60
CA ARG A 461 -12.75 25.88 -11.74
C ARG A 461 -12.44 24.39 -11.98
N LEU A 462 -12.05 24.01 -13.21
CA LEU A 462 -11.68 22.62 -13.52
C LEU A 462 -10.23 22.30 -13.12
N PRO A 463 -9.94 21.09 -12.58
CA PRO A 463 -8.58 20.69 -12.23
C PRO A 463 -7.78 20.29 -13.47
N LEU A 464 -6.45 20.29 -13.36
CA LEU A 464 -5.57 19.59 -14.29
C LEU A 464 -5.85 18.09 -14.24
N HIS A 465 -5.78 17.44 -15.40
CA HIS A 465 -6.00 15.99 -15.49
C HIS A 465 -4.98 15.21 -14.63
N GLY A 466 -5.44 14.28 -13.79
CA GLY A 466 -4.57 13.58 -12.82
C GLY A 466 -3.41 12.79 -13.45
N ARG A 467 -3.58 12.25 -14.67
CA ARG A 467 -2.47 11.60 -15.41
C ARG A 467 -1.48 12.60 -15.98
N PHE A 468 -1.93 13.83 -16.29
CA PHE A 468 -1.04 14.90 -16.74
C PHE A 468 -0.15 15.38 -15.61
N VAL A 469 -0.73 15.65 -14.44
CA VAL A 469 0.03 16.05 -13.24
C VAL A 469 1.07 14.98 -12.88
N ALA A 470 0.70 13.70 -12.87
CA ALA A 470 1.64 12.60 -12.63
C ALA A 470 2.76 12.53 -13.69
N LYS A 471 2.41 12.75 -14.98
CA LYS A 471 3.39 12.79 -16.08
C LYS A 471 4.37 13.95 -15.93
N LEU A 472 3.88 15.11 -15.50
CA LEU A 472 4.68 16.31 -15.31
C LEU A 472 5.63 16.17 -14.12
N LEU A 473 5.16 15.59 -13.01
CA LEU A 473 6.00 15.21 -11.86
C LEU A 473 7.14 14.27 -12.27
N ASN A 474 6.84 13.27 -13.11
CA ASN A 474 7.84 12.37 -13.66
C ASN A 474 8.85 13.10 -14.56
N ASP A 475 8.37 13.88 -15.54
CA ASP A 475 9.23 14.45 -16.57
C ASP A 475 10.11 15.59 -16.05
N LEU A 476 9.58 16.44 -15.16
CA LEU A 476 10.34 17.57 -14.63
C LEU A 476 11.19 17.21 -13.43
N PHE A 477 10.75 16.26 -12.60
CA PHE A 477 11.36 16.02 -11.29
C PHE A 477 11.79 14.57 -11.06
N GLY A 478 11.40 13.64 -11.93
CA GLY A 478 11.65 12.21 -11.77
C GLY A 478 10.79 11.56 -10.67
N VAL A 479 9.78 12.26 -10.18
CA VAL A 479 8.86 11.79 -9.13
C VAL A 479 7.85 10.81 -9.71
N GLN A 480 7.89 9.57 -9.22
CA GLN A 480 7.01 8.49 -9.63
C GLN A 480 5.70 8.53 -8.85
N ALA A 481 4.75 9.32 -9.34
CA ALA A 481 3.38 9.41 -8.82
C ALA A 481 2.41 8.57 -9.68
N ARG A 482 1.16 8.41 -9.21
CA ARG A 482 0.13 7.65 -9.94
C ARG A 482 -1.06 8.53 -10.32
N GLY A 483 -1.43 8.53 -11.60
CA GLY A 483 -2.63 9.22 -12.10
C GLY A 483 -3.79 8.26 -12.42
N GLY A 484 -5.02 8.66 -12.08
CA GLY A 484 -6.27 7.93 -12.38
C GLY A 484 -7.07 7.55 -11.13
N CYS A 485 -8.05 6.64 -11.27
CA CYS A 485 -8.98 6.28 -10.19
C CYS A 485 -8.51 5.16 -9.23
N ALA A 486 -7.22 4.80 -9.27
CA ALA A 486 -6.54 3.87 -8.36
C ALA A 486 -7.29 2.56 -8.01
N CYS A 487 -8.03 1.99 -8.96
CA CYS A 487 -8.82 0.76 -8.78
C CYS A 487 -9.88 0.86 -7.65
N ALA A 488 -10.44 2.05 -7.47
CA ALA A 488 -11.49 2.34 -6.48
C ALA A 488 -12.58 3.22 -7.11
N GLY A 489 -13.05 2.84 -8.30
CA GLY A 489 -14.00 3.59 -9.12
C GLY A 489 -15.22 4.16 -8.37
N PRO A 490 -16.02 3.34 -7.65
CA PRO A 490 -17.17 3.85 -6.88
C PRO A 490 -16.78 4.88 -5.82
N TYR A 491 -15.68 4.66 -5.09
CA TYR A 491 -15.19 5.64 -4.12
C TYR A 491 -14.70 6.91 -4.82
N GLY A 492 -14.03 6.78 -5.97
CA GLY A 492 -13.64 7.90 -6.81
C GLY A 492 -14.84 8.70 -7.32
N HIS A 493 -15.95 8.05 -7.62
CA HIS A 493 -17.19 8.75 -7.98
C HIS A 493 -17.72 9.56 -6.80
N ALA A 494 -17.76 8.98 -5.60
CA ALA A 494 -18.18 9.69 -4.39
C ALA A 494 -17.27 10.91 -4.10
N LEU A 495 -15.94 10.73 -4.21
CA LEU A 495 -14.95 11.80 -3.98
C LEU A 495 -15.02 12.93 -5.01
N LEU A 496 -15.42 12.64 -6.25
CA LEU A 496 -15.45 13.60 -7.35
C LEU A 496 -16.87 14.10 -7.68
N GLY A 497 -17.87 13.78 -6.85
CA GLY A 497 -19.26 14.19 -7.08
C GLY A 497 -19.90 13.58 -8.33
N VAL A 498 -19.42 12.42 -8.78
CA VAL A 498 -19.95 11.74 -9.97
C VAL A 498 -21.17 10.90 -9.60
N GLY A 499 -22.36 11.49 -9.72
CA GLY A 499 -23.63 10.79 -9.56
C GLY A 499 -23.92 9.78 -10.67
N ASP A 500 -24.98 8.99 -10.50
CA ASP A 500 -25.34 7.88 -11.41
C ASP A 500 -25.54 8.32 -12.87
N GLU A 501 -26.22 9.44 -13.09
CA GLU A 501 -26.46 9.97 -14.43
C GLU A 501 -25.15 10.32 -15.15
N LEU A 502 -24.26 11.06 -14.48
CA LEU A 502 -22.95 11.43 -15.02
C LEU A 502 -22.08 10.18 -15.25
N SER A 503 -22.10 9.24 -14.32
CA SER A 503 -21.44 7.94 -14.43
C SER A 503 -21.88 7.16 -15.69
N LEU A 504 -23.19 7.14 -16.00
CA LEU A 504 -23.72 6.50 -17.20
C LEU A 504 -23.33 7.23 -18.49
N ARG A 505 -23.28 8.57 -18.49
CA ARG A 505 -22.78 9.35 -19.62
C ARG A 505 -21.29 9.11 -19.88
N ILE A 506 -20.47 9.08 -18.83
CA ILE A 506 -19.05 8.68 -18.87
C ILE A 506 -18.91 7.27 -19.46
N ARG A 507 -19.70 6.30 -18.97
CA ARG A 507 -19.73 4.93 -19.52
C ARG A 507 -20.06 4.94 -21.01
N ALA A 508 -21.03 5.72 -21.46
CA ALA A 508 -21.42 5.78 -22.86
C ALA A 508 -20.27 6.27 -23.75
N ALA A 509 -19.52 7.28 -23.31
CA ALA A 509 -18.32 7.75 -24.00
C ALA A 509 -17.20 6.69 -24.03
N ILE A 510 -16.98 5.98 -22.91
CA ILE A 510 -16.03 4.86 -22.84
C ILE A 510 -16.39 3.74 -23.82
N VAL A 511 -17.68 3.40 -23.95
CA VAL A 511 -18.15 2.38 -24.92
C VAL A 511 -17.86 2.80 -26.37
N ARG A 512 -17.85 4.10 -26.66
CA ARG A 512 -17.46 4.65 -27.97
C ARG A 512 -15.94 4.69 -28.19
N GLY A 513 -15.14 4.20 -27.23
CA GLY A 513 -13.69 4.13 -27.33
C GLY A 513 -12.95 5.31 -26.68
N TYR A 514 -13.66 6.28 -26.09
CA TYR A 514 -13.05 7.43 -25.44
C TYR A 514 -12.73 7.16 -23.97
N HIS A 515 -11.69 6.38 -23.68
CA HIS A 515 -11.32 6.11 -22.27
C HIS A 515 -10.72 7.31 -21.54
N GLY A 516 -10.29 8.34 -22.26
CA GLY A 516 -9.71 9.55 -21.68
C GLY A 516 -10.65 10.36 -20.80
N VAL A 517 -11.98 10.23 -20.98
CA VAL A 517 -12.99 10.91 -20.15
C VAL A 517 -13.09 10.37 -18.71
N LYS A 518 -12.36 9.29 -18.39
CA LYS A 518 -12.39 8.70 -17.05
C LYS A 518 -11.92 9.73 -16.01
N PRO A 519 -12.74 9.99 -14.97
CA PRO A 519 -12.34 10.90 -13.92
C PRO A 519 -11.21 10.29 -13.09
N GLY A 520 -10.41 11.15 -12.45
CA GLY A 520 -9.29 10.71 -11.63
C GLY A 520 -8.49 11.85 -11.05
N TRP A 521 -7.49 11.48 -10.25
CA TRP A 521 -6.65 12.38 -9.48
C TRP A 521 -5.18 11.98 -9.64
N THR A 522 -4.29 12.71 -8.96
CA THR A 522 -2.90 12.30 -8.75
C THR A 522 -2.75 11.77 -7.33
N ARG A 523 -2.02 10.67 -7.17
CA ARG A 523 -1.70 10.07 -5.88
C ARG A 523 -0.20 9.97 -5.68
N VAL A 524 0.24 10.34 -4.48
CA VAL A 524 1.59 10.07 -3.95
C VAL A 524 1.50 9.32 -2.63
N SER A 525 2.53 8.56 -2.29
CA SER A 525 2.71 8.02 -0.95
C SER A 525 4.16 8.02 -0.49
N PHE A 526 4.34 8.18 0.81
CA PHE A 526 5.65 8.37 1.45
C PHE A 526 5.92 7.22 2.43
N ALA A 527 6.83 6.31 2.11
CA ALA A 527 7.17 5.23 3.04
C ALA A 527 8.01 5.75 4.22
N TYR A 528 7.98 5.05 5.36
CA TYR A 528 8.77 5.37 6.56
C TYR A 528 10.28 5.50 6.31
N TYR A 529 10.80 4.89 5.25
CA TYR A 529 12.20 4.95 4.86
C TYR A 529 12.51 6.02 3.81
N LEU A 530 11.55 6.87 3.44
CA LEU A 530 11.82 8.06 2.65
C LEU A 530 12.68 9.04 3.48
N SER A 531 13.61 9.73 2.85
CA SER A 531 14.37 10.79 3.53
C SER A 531 13.54 12.07 3.66
N GLY A 532 13.90 12.93 4.62
CA GLY A 532 13.26 14.24 4.79
C GLY A 532 13.48 15.16 3.57
N ASP A 533 14.63 15.04 2.90
CA ASP A 533 14.94 15.79 1.68
C ASP A 533 14.06 15.35 0.50
N GLU A 534 13.88 14.04 0.29
CA GLU A 534 12.98 13.54 -0.74
C GLU A 534 11.52 13.91 -0.47
N LEU A 535 11.08 13.85 0.80
CA LEU A 535 9.74 14.30 1.18
C LEU A 535 9.51 15.77 0.79
N ARG A 536 10.42 16.66 1.19
CA ARG A 536 10.36 18.09 0.85
C ARG A 536 10.43 18.31 -0.66
N TYR A 537 11.29 17.58 -1.36
CA TYR A 537 11.43 17.68 -2.81
C TYR A 537 10.14 17.30 -3.54
N VAL A 538 9.48 16.21 -3.14
CA VAL A 538 8.20 15.80 -3.73
C VAL A 538 7.10 16.84 -3.44
N LEU A 539 7.01 17.36 -2.21
CA LEU A 539 6.03 18.39 -1.85
C LEU A 539 6.27 19.70 -2.63
N ALA A 540 7.52 20.15 -2.76
CA ALA A 540 7.89 21.32 -3.55
C ALA A 540 7.61 21.13 -5.06
N ALA A 541 7.79 19.91 -5.57
CA ALA A 541 7.41 19.57 -6.94
C ALA A 541 5.89 19.65 -7.16
N ILE A 542 5.09 19.23 -6.17
CA ILE A 542 3.62 19.37 -6.20
C ILE A 542 3.25 20.86 -6.22
N ASP A 543 3.84 21.69 -5.35
CA ASP A 543 3.59 23.13 -5.36
C ASP A 543 3.95 23.78 -6.69
N PHE A 544 5.07 23.38 -7.28
CA PHE A 544 5.47 23.85 -8.60
C PHE A 544 4.39 23.51 -9.65
N VAL A 545 3.92 22.27 -9.67
CA VAL A 545 2.88 21.85 -10.62
C VAL A 545 1.55 22.57 -10.34
N ALA A 546 1.24 22.84 -9.08
CA ALA A 546 0.05 23.61 -8.70
C ALA A 546 0.12 25.09 -9.09
N ALA A 547 1.32 25.68 -9.10
CA ALA A 547 1.53 27.06 -9.50
C ALA A 547 1.69 27.24 -11.02
N HIS A 548 2.28 26.26 -11.72
CA HIS A 548 2.77 26.43 -13.08
C HIS A 548 2.38 25.32 -14.05
N GLY A 549 1.69 24.27 -13.60
CA GLY A 549 1.41 23.07 -14.40
C GLY A 549 0.61 23.35 -15.68
N HIS A 550 -0.32 24.32 -15.65
CA HIS A 550 -1.12 24.71 -16.82
C HIS A 550 -0.25 25.23 -17.97
N ARG A 551 0.85 25.92 -17.67
CA ARG A 551 1.79 26.45 -18.68
C ARG A 551 2.44 25.35 -19.52
N PHE A 552 2.47 24.12 -19.01
CA PHE A 552 3.07 22.98 -19.71
C PHE A 552 2.09 22.26 -20.64
N LEU A 553 0.77 22.50 -20.54
CA LEU A 553 -0.24 21.84 -21.39
C LEU A 553 0.10 21.92 -22.90
N PRO A 554 0.52 23.07 -23.47
CA PRO A 554 0.89 23.16 -24.89
C PRO A 554 2.07 22.26 -25.30
N LEU A 555 2.88 21.79 -24.36
CA LEU A 555 4.01 20.91 -24.64
C LEU A 555 3.62 19.44 -24.74
N TYR A 556 2.39 19.07 -24.41
CA TYR A 556 1.92 17.70 -24.42
C TYR A 556 0.74 17.50 -25.38
N ALA A 557 0.54 16.26 -25.81
CA ALA A 557 -0.65 15.82 -26.52
C ALA A 557 -1.45 14.87 -25.63
N PHE A 558 -2.77 15.09 -25.58
CA PHE A 558 -3.72 14.22 -24.91
C PHE A 558 -4.34 13.24 -25.91
N ASP A 559 -4.34 11.95 -25.56
CA ASP A 559 -5.01 10.92 -26.32
C ASP A 559 -6.38 10.59 -25.70
N TRP A 560 -7.46 10.96 -26.39
CA TRP A 560 -8.83 10.70 -25.93
C TRP A 560 -9.18 9.21 -25.86
N ALA A 561 -8.52 8.36 -26.64
CA ALA A 561 -8.79 6.93 -26.65
C ALA A 561 -8.23 6.26 -25.39
N THR A 562 -7.04 6.66 -24.94
CA THR A 562 -6.35 6.02 -23.82
C THR A 562 -6.38 6.82 -22.51
N GLY A 563 -6.48 8.14 -22.61
CA GLY A 563 -6.25 9.08 -21.51
C GLY A 563 -4.77 9.42 -21.26
N ASP A 564 -3.88 9.05 -22.18
CA ASP A 564 -2.44 9.24 -22.03
C ASP A 564 -1.97 10.61 -22.47
N TRP A 565 -0.87 11.06 -21.85
CA TRP A 565 -0.20 12.32 -22.14
C TRP A 565 1.20 12.06 -22.68
N SER A 566 1.48 12.54 -23.88
CA SER A 566 2.77 12.37 -24.55
C SER A 566 3.46 13.71 -24.80
N PHE A 567 4.77 13.78 -24.58
CA PHE A 567 5.53 15.02 -24.75
C PHE A 567 5.79 15.31 -26.24
N ARG A 568 5.48 16.53 -26.69
CA ARG A 568 5.70 17.00 -28.06
C ARG A 568 7.03 17.74 -28.18
N ARG A 569 8.10 17.02 -28.55
CA ARG A 569 9.43 17.62 -28.77
C ARG A 569 9.42 18.83 -29.72
N ALA A 570 8.63 18.77 -30.79
CA ALA A 570 8.50 19.87 -31.75
C ALA A 570 7.81 21.10 -31.15
N ALA A 571 6.89 20.93 -30.20
CA ALA A 571 6.22 22.05 -29.54
C ALA A 571 7.18 22.85 -28.66
N LEU A 572 8.06 22.18 -27.91
CA LEU A 572 9.09 22.84 -27.12
C LEU A 572 10.06 23.64 -28.02
N LYS A 573 10.54 23.04 -29.11
CA LYS A 573 11.41 23.74 -30.07
C LYS A 573 10.75 25.00 -30.64
N ARG A 574 9.48 24.92 -31.04
CA ARG A 574 8.73 26.08 -31.56
C ARG A 574 8.55 27.18 -30.51
N GLN A 575 8.24 26.83 -29.27
CA GLN A 575 8.09 27.80 -28.18
C GLN A 575 9.41 28.52 -27.86
N LEU A 576 10.52 27.79 -27.83
CA LEU A 576 11.85 28.37 -27.63
C LEU A 576 12.27 29.28 -28.80
N MET A 577 12.06 28.84 -30.05
CA MET A 577 12.38 29.63 -31.25
C MET A 577 11.49 30.88 -31.40
N ALA A 578 10.19 30.78 -31.08
CA ALA A 578 9.31 31.95 -31.11
C ALA A 578 9.79 33.05 -30.16
N ARG A 579 10.38 32.67 -29.02
CA ARG A 579 10.93 33.62 -28.05
C ARG A 579 12.25 34.24 -28.48
N GLU A 580 13.14 33.48 -29.12
CA GLU A 580 14.36 34.02 -29.76
C GLU A 580 13.98 35.07 -30.81
N LEU A 581 12.99 34.78 -31.65
CA LEU A 581 12.48 35.72 -32.67
C LEU A 581 11.83 36.98 -32.05
N LEU A 582 11.12 36.84 -30.92
CA LEU A 582 10.54 37.96 -30.15
C LEU A 582 11.63 38.83 -29.46
N HIS A 583 12.72 38.23 -28.98
CA HIS A 583 13.88 38.98 -28.48
C HIS A 583 14.61 39.73 -29.60
N CYS A 584 14.68 39.16 -30.82
CA CYS A 584 15.22 39.86 -31.99
C CYS A 584 14.37 41.06 -32.42
N HIS A 585 13.05 41.05 -32.19
CA HIS A 585 12.15 42.15 -32.55
C HIS A 585 12.06 43.26 -31.49
N LEU A 586 12.39 42.97 -30.23
CA LEU A 586 12.45 43.98 -29.16
C LEU A 586 13.88 44.49 -28.91
N GLY A 587 14.89 43.90 -29.56
CA GLY A 587 16.30 44.24 -29.43
C GLY A 587 16.90 45.00 -30.62
N SER A 588 16.10 45.65 -31.48
CA SER A 588 16.66 46.44 -32.59
C SER A 588 16.96 47.89 -32.16
N SER A 589 18.03 48.07 -31.40
CA SER A 589 18.84 49.29 -31.45
C SER A 589 20.29 48.98 -31.07
N SER A 590 21.14 48.84 -32.10
CA SER A 590 22.61 48.71 -32.10
C SER A 590 23.18 47.41 -31.49
N ALA A 591 24.19 46.73 -32.03
CA ALA A 591 25.13 47.02 -33.09
C ALA A 591 25.59 45.70 -33.74
N THR A 592 26.12 45.86 -34.95
CA THR A 592 26.77 44.89 -35.82
C THR A 592 27.95 44.14 -35.20
N SER A 593 28.04 42.82 -35.42
CA SER A 593 29.19 42.18 -36.10
C SER A 593 29.05 40.65 -36.15
N SER A 594 29.51 40.11 -37.27
CA SER A 594 29.73 38.71 -37.66
C SER A 594 30.30 37.77 -36.59
N ASP A 595 29.82 36.53 -36.52
CA ASP A 595 30.55 35.38 -37.09
C ASP A 595 29.74 34.08 -37.02
N SER A 596 29.95 33.25 -38.05
CA SER A 596 29.49 31.89 -38.22
C SER A 596 30.23 30.92 -37.30
N ASP A 597 29.51 30.05 -36.57
CA ASP A 597 29.86 28.62 -36.58
C ASP A 597 28.74 27.73 -36.03
N GLY A 598 28.55 26.59 -36.69
CA GLY A 598 27.64 25.53 -36.25
C GLY A 598 28.27 24.69 -35.15
N GLY A 599 27.72 24.77 -33.94
CA GLY A 599 28.20 24.00 -32.78
C GLY A 599 27.19 22.99 -32.30
N GLU A 600 27.40 21.71 -32.64
CA GLU A 600 26.79 20.56 -31.97
C GLU A 600 27.06 20.60 -30.46
N PHE A 601 26.03 20.43 -29.65
CA PHE A 601 26.15 20.31 -28.19
C PHE A 601 26.86 18.98 -27.84
N GLN A 602 28.18 19.02 -27.72
CA GLN A 602 28.97 17.90 -27.19
C GLN A 602 28.74 17.75 -25.68
N THR A 603 28.16 16.62 -25.29
CA THR A 603 28.07 16.15 -23.91
C THR A 603 29.46 15.71 -23.41
N ALA A 604 30.09 16.52 -22.57
CA ALA A 604 31.32 16.14 -21.89
C ALA A 604 31.01 15.16 -20.74
N ARG A 605 31.34 13.87 -20.95
CA ARG A 605 31.49 12.87 -19.89
C ARG A 605 32.71 13.21 -19.04
N LYS A 606 32.52 13.49 -17.75
CA LYS A 606 33.57 13.37 -16.73
C LYS A 606 33.15 12.32 -15.71
N THR A 607 33.77 11.15 -15.84
CA THR A 607 33.86 10.12 -14.79
C THR A 607 34.66 10.69 -13.62
N THR A 608 34.09 10.65 -12.42
CA THR A 608 34.87 10.75 -11.18
C THR A 608 34.49 9.62 -10.24
N ALA A 609 35.53 8.97 -9.73
CA ALA A 609 35.49 7.80 -8.87
C ALA A 609 35.20 8.18 -7.41
N ALA A 610 34.87 7.13 -6.67
CA ALA A 610 34.40 7.05 -5.29
C ALA A 610 35.10 7.94 -4.23
N GLY A 611 34.30 8.31 -3.22
CA GLY A 611 34.79 8.50 -1.85
C GLY A 611 34.40 9.80 -1.16
N LYS A 612 33.13 9.92 -0.70
CA LYS A 612 32.76 10.62 0.55
C LYS A 612 31.28 10.36 0.88
N VAL A 613 31.03 9.83 2.08
CA VAL A 613 29.71 9.62 2.67
C VAL A 613 29.38 10.83 3.55
N GLY A 614 28.15 11.34 3.44
CA GLY A 614 27.48 12.10 4.50
C GLY A 614 27.16 13.56 4.19
N GLY A 615 25.94 13.83 3.69
CA GLY A 615 25.19 15.09 3.86
C GLY A 615 25.67 16.34 3.12
N ASP A 616 25.22 16.53 1.87
CA ASP A 616 24.84 17.84 1.26
C ASP A 616 24.47 17.67 -0.24
N VAL A 617 25.08 16.69 -0.90
CA VAL A 617 25.05 16.54 -2.37
C VAL A 617 23.65 16.22 -2.95
N SER A 618 22.72 15.69 -2.14
CA SER A 618 21.34 15.38 -2.58
C SER A 618 20.43 16.60 -2.59
N ALA A 619 20.53 17.47 -1.57
CA ALA A 619 19.67 18.63 -1.42
C ALA A 619 19.98 19.68 -2.49
N ASP A 620 21.27 19.92 -2.75
CA ASP A 620 21.73 20.84 -3.80
C ASP A 620 21.24 20.41 -5.20
N LYS A 621 21.23 19.10 -5.48
CA LYS A 621 20.70 18.57 -6.74
C LYS A 621 19.20 18.80 -6.87
N PHE A 622 18.43 18.55 -5.79
CA PHE A 622 16.98 18.77 -5.79
C PHE A 622 16.61 20.23 -6.03
N GLU A 623 17.31 21.18 -5.41
CA GLU A 623 17.08 22.60 -5.67
C GLU A 623 17.42 22.97 -7.12
N GLY A 624 18.50 22.41 -7.69
CA GLY A 624 18.84 22.61 -9.10
C GLY A 624 17.75 22.14 -10.07
N TYR A 625 17.06 21.03 -9.78
CA TYR A 625 15.90 20.59 -10.60
C TYR A 625 14.71 21.54 -10.45
N LEU A 626 14.41 22.01 -9.24
CA LEU A 626 13.35 22.99 -8.98
C LEU A 626 13.63 24.33 -9.70
N GLU A 627 14.86 24.83 -9.62
CA GLU A 627 15.26 26.07 -10.29
C GLU A 627 15.16 25.95 -11.82
N SER A 628 15.64 24.83 -12.38
CA SER A 628 15.52 24.53 -13.81
C SER A 628 14.06 24.51 -14.25
N ALA A 629 13.17 23.86 -13.49
CA ALA A 629 11.74 23.84 -13.76
C ALA A 629 11.11 25.23 -13.70
N ARG A 630 11.47 26.06 -12.69
CA ARG A 630 11.03 27.47 -12.58
C ARG A 630 11.48 28.31 -13.77
N ARG A 631 12.72 28.13 -14.24
CA ARG A 631 13.23 28.82 -15.44
C ARG A 631 12.43 28.43 -16.69
N ILE A 632 12.12 27.14 -16.86
CA ILE A 632 11.30 26.65 -17.97
C ILE A 632 9.87 27.21 -17.86
N ALA A 633 9.23 27.14 -16.69
CA ALA A 633 7.89 27.68 -16.48
C ALA A 633 7.80 29.17 -16.84
N ARG A 634 8.76 29.98 -16.38
CA ARG A 634 8.87 31.42 -16.75
C ARG A 634 9.11 31.65 -18.24
N SER A 635 9.63 30.64 -18.94
CA SER A 635 9.85 30.71 -20.38
C SER A 635 8.58 30.51 -21.21
N LEU A 636 7.59 29.80 -20.64
CA LEU A 636 6.34 29.42 -21.29
C LEU A 636 5.27 30.50 -21.13
N PRO A 637 4.36 30.65 -22.11
CA PRO A 637 3.22 31.54 -22.00
C PRO A 637 2.35 31.22 -20.77
N ASP A 638 1.81 32.25 -20.13
CA ASP A 638 0.81 32.08 -19.06
C ASP A 638 -0.62 31.96 -19.59
N THR A 639 -0.79 32.12 -20.90
CA THR A 639 -2.10 32.07 -21.55
C THR A 639 -2.44 30.63 -21.90
N TRP A 640 -3.56 30.14 -21.39
CA TRP A 640 -4.18 28.91 -21.88
C TRP A 640 -5.00 29.25 -23.13
N GLN A 641 -4.46 28.90 -24.30
CA GLN A 641 -5.29 28.76 -25.50
C GLN A 641 -5.80 27.32 -25.50
N ALA A 642 -7.09 27.11 -25.78
CA ALA A 642 -7.69 25.77 -25.89
C ALA A 642 -6.79 24.89 -26.77
N THR A 643 -6.07 23.97 -26.14
CA THR A 643 -4.97 23.24 -26.81
C THR A 643 -5.50 21.99 -27.50
N VAL A 644 -6.68 21.51 -27.07
CA VAL A 644 -7.34 20.30 -27.59
C VAL A 644 -8.85 20.53 -27.69
N THR A 645 -9.40 20.31 -28.87
CA THR A 645 -10.86 20.31 -29.08
C THR A 645 -11.43 18.98 -28.58
N VAL A 646 -12.51 19.04 -27.79
CA VAL A 646 -13.28 17.86 -27.41
C VAL A 646 -13.83 17.19 -28.68
N PRO A 647 -13.60 15.88 -28.89
CA PRO A 647 -14.09 15.17 -30.08
C PRO A 647 -15.60 15.34 -30.30
N GLU A 648 -16.01 15.43 -31.57
CA GLU A 648 -17.42 15.46 -31.94
C GLU A 648 -18.16 14.24 -31.37
N GLY A 649 -19.27 14.45 -30.66
CA GLY A 649 -20.05 13.40 -30.01
C GLY A 649 -19.62 13.04 -28.58
N ILE A 650 -18.65 13.75 -28.00
CA ILE A 650 -18.46 13.78 -26.55
C ILE A 650 -19.20 15.00 -25.99
N ASP A 651 -20.07 14.75 -25.02
CA ASP A 651 -20.72 15.79 -24.23
C ASP A 651 -19.65 16.55 -23.41
N PRO A 652 -19.41 17.85 -23.64
CA PRO A 652 -18.38 18.60 -22.92
C PRO A 652 -18.57 18.60 -21.40
N ASP A 653 -19.79 18.39 -20.90
CA ASP A 653 -20.07 18.39 -19.46
C ASP A 653 -19.59 17.14 -18.73
N ILE A 654 -19.15 16.10 -19.46
CA ILE A 654 -18.52 14.91 -18.85
C ILE A 654 -17.00 15.06 -18.73
N VAL A 655 -16.41 16.13 -19.26
CA VAL A 655 -14.97 16.42 -19.17
C VAL A 655 -14.70 17.17 -17.88
N LEU A 656 -14.39 16.42 -16.83
CA LEU A 656 -14.22 16.95 -15.45
C LEU A 656 -12.81 17.51 -15.17
N PHE A 657 -12.09 17.91 -16.21
CA PHE A 657 -10.69 18.34 -16.11
C PHE A 657 -10.30 19.21 -17.31
N ARG A 658 -9.17 19.89 -17.20
CA ARG A 658 -8.60 20.72 -18.27
C ARG A 658 -7.78 19.88 -19.25
N VAL A 659 -7.94 20.17 -20.53
CA VAL A 659 -7.24 19.56 -21.68
C VAL A 659 -6.66 20.58 -22.64
#